data_AF-H1S500-F1
#
_entry.id   AF-H1S500-F1
#
_cell.length_a   1.000
_cell.length_b   1.000
_cell.length_c   1.000
_cell.angle_alpha   90.00
_cell.angle_beta   90.00
_cell.angle_gamma   90.00
#
_symmetry.space_group_name_H-M   'P 1'
#
loop_
_entity.id
_entity.type
_entity.pdbx_description
1 polymer ?
#
loop_
_entity_poly.entity_id
_entity_poly.type
_entity_poly.pdbx_seq_one_letter_code
_entity_poly.pdbx_strand_id
1 'polypeptide(L)'
;MDSSHDTVTPPPHSYIAAYLWYRHAFGADAMVHVGRHGTLEWLPGKQVGQSGDDSAEVLLGDLPNAYYYIQDGGGEAIQAKRRSAAVLVSHLTPLIARAGWPDKLAKLDEAIEQQEAAAESSPALAEQYRLQALAQIRALGLDRQLGLDPGAPWEQVEAVIHRFLHKVEAEPVPLGIHTLGELPPLDAQRQALATVLESAFDASQARLIGKDALSRWAGALAEGREMASAADTPLPPALAEKVKAAASNARAWLANLRESPRRELDGLVTVLSGRYLPTAPLGDPVRTPQGLPTGRNLHAFDGALIPTPAAWQLGKQLAAQTLARYREETGKTPEQVSMVLWYGETERHQGAMESEALYLMGVEPVWNARGVVEDVRLIADAALGRPRVNVLFTISGIYRDGFGDKVALLDKAARLAAAAGDNAISRHDREAQATLLAAGVEPQLAARLARARVFAAKPGNYSIGVQQMVEQSKDVPQAGEQPDALARQYLRYMNFAFSSEGWGETAPQALASHLKSNQAVLFSRASTLYGALDNDDTYQYAGGLNMATRVVSGQAPRFWLHNLRRAGEEQTVDARTWLATELNARNWNPRWIEGMQRSGYAGAREMFKEIEHLYGFQATSPEQMSGSFWQNTYDVYVADKNGLDMDRFFAQNNPHARQGILARLLEVDRQGSYRFTPAERADMARRYVESVNRDGLSCSANSCGNPVLMQYIAGLGQRARLPTDALREFSERLATAMPGREPAAVSGRAAVADLPRASAPAPAARAPAPQPAPAPRPASERVTGQLLESRVIKLAAPAPLTGLAPREALWTAALMLLLVGAGAGGEWWRGRGRRRPASR
;
A
#
# COMPACT_ATOMS: atom_id res chain seq x y z
N MET A 1 10.06 4.14 15.18
CA MET A 1 9.68 3.10 14.21
C MET A 1 8.25 2.72 14.47
N ASP A 2 7.54 2.28 13.45
CA ASP A 2 6.31 1.52 13.67
C ASP A 2 6.63 0.33 14.58
N SER A 3 5.87 0.17 15.66
CA SER A 3 5.93 -1.03 16.51
C SER A 3 4.73 -1.95 16.26
N SER A 4 3.82 -1.58 15.35
CA SER A 4 2.61 -2.35 15.07
C SER A 4 2.84 -3.50 14.09
N HIS A 5 3.88 -3.43 13.25
CA HIS A 5 4.29 -4.48 12.29
C HIS A 5 5.74 -4.92 12.50
N ASP A 6 6.07 -5.37 13.72
CA ASP A 6 7.41 -5.81 14.11
C ASP A 6 7.36 -6.96 15.13
N THR A 7 7.93 -8.10 14.77
CA THR A 7 7.99 -9.28 15.65
C THR A 7 9.28 -9.31 16.48
N VAL A 8 9.90 -8.16 16.72
CA VAL A 8 11.04 -8.02 17.63
C VAL A 8 10.70 -7.14 18.84
N THR A 9 9.92 -6.08 18.66
CA THR A 9 9.54 -5.17 19.74
C THR A 9 8.36 -5.71 20.55
N PRO A 10 8.49 -5.95 21.87
CA PRO A 10 7.38 -6.39 22.70
C PRO A 10 6.23 -5.39 22.72
N PRO A 11 4.96 -5.83 22.76
CA PRO A 11 3.81 -4.93 22.85
C PRO A 11 3.81 -4.19 24.20
N PRO A 12 3.28 -2.95 24.26
CA PRO A 12 3.20 -2.20 25.50
C PRO A 12 2.26 -2.86 26.51
N HIS A 13 2.46 -2.60 27.81
CA HIS A 13 1.62 -3.18 28.87
C HIS A 13 0.12 -2.90 28.70
N SER A 14 -0.26 -1.75 28.11
CA SER A 14 -1.65 -1.44 27.80
C SER A 14 -2.27 -2.43 26.80
N TYR A 15 -1.51 -2.82 25.78
CA TYR A 15 -1.92 -3.81 24.78
C TYR A 15 -2.08 -5.18 25.43
N ILE A 16 -1.07 -5.59 26.21
CA ILE A 16 -1.09 -6.85 26.96
C ILE A 16 -2.30 -6.91 27.90
N ALA A 17 -2.54 -5.84 28.66
CA ALA A 17 -3.65 -5.75 29.60
C ALA A 17 -5.02 -5.88 28.92
N ALA A 18 -5.18 -5.37 27.70
CA ALA A 18 -6.43 -5.52 26.94
C ALA A 18 -6.73 -7.00 26.65
N TYR A 19 -5.75 -7.75 26.12
CA TYR A 19 -5.92 -9.19 25.85
C TYR A 19 -6.13 -10.02 27.12
N LEU A 20 -5.40 -9.72 28.19
CA LEU A 20 -5.61 -10.37 29.48
C LEU A 20 -7.00 -10.05 30.06
N TRP A 21 -7.50 -8.82 29.86
CA TRP A 21 -8.85 -8.44 30.27
C TRP A 21 -9.90 -9.21 29.47
N TYR A 22 -9.77 -9.32 28.14
CA TYR A 22 -10.68 -10.10 27.30
C TYR A 22 -10.79 -11.55 27.77
N ARG A 23 -9.66 -12.16 28.15
CA ARG A 23 -9.60 -13.56 28.59
C ARG A 23 -10.09 -13.77 30.02
N HIS A 24 -9.61 -12.97 30.96
CA HIS A 24 -9.73 -13.30 32.38
C HIS A 24 -10.78 -12.49 33.13
N ALA A 25 -11.14 -11.30 32.63
CA ALA A 25 -12.09 -10.41 33.30
C ALA A 25 -13.42 -10.31 32.54
N PHE A 26 -13.36 -10.12 31.22
CA PHE A 26 -14.55 -10.16 30.36
C PHE A 26 -15.05 -11.59 30.16
N GLY A 27 -14.12 -12.57 30.09
CA GLY A 27 -14.46 -13.97 29.88
C GLY A 27 -14.96 -14.25 28.46
N ALA A 28 -14.27 -13.72 27.45
CA ALA A 28 -14.62 -13.95 26.05
C ALA A 28 -14.58 -15.44 25.70
N ASP A 29 -15.60 -15.93 24.98
CA ASP A 29 -15.58 -17.28 24.39
C ASP A 29 -14.86 -17.33 23.04
N ALA A 30 -14.73 -16.18 22.36
CA ALA A 30 -14.05 -16.03 21.08
C ALA A 30 -13.62 -14.57 20.86
N MET A 31 -12.66 -14.37 19.96
CA MET A 31 -12.22 -13.06 19.48
C MET A 31 -12.70 -12.86 18.03
N VAL A 32 -13.19 -11.66 17.71
CA VAL A 32 -13.52 -11.26 16.34
C VAL A 32 -12.68 -10.05 15.96
N HIS A 33 -11.71 -10.25 15.07
CA HIS A 33 -10.97 -9.16 14.45
C HIS A 33 -11.67 -8.69 13.16
N VAL A 34 -11.59 -7.39 12.88
CA VAL A 34 -12.23 -6.78 11.71
C VAL A 34 -11.21 -5.91 10.96
N GLY A 35 -10.94 -6.26 9.71
CA GLY A 35 -10.08 -5.49 8.82
C GLY A 35 -8.80 -6.22 8.41
N ARG A 36 -8.05 -5.61 7.49
CA ARG A 36 -6.87 -6.23 6.86
C ARG A 36 -5.56 -6.08 7.67
N HIS A 37 -5.47 -5.12 8.57
CA HIS A 37 -4.22 -4.80 9.28
C HIS A 37 -4.39 -5.00 10.79
N GLY A 38 -4.43 -6.27 11.21
CA GLY A 38 -4.32 -6.61 12.62
C GLY A 38 -2.94 -6.29 13.15
N THR A 39 -2.78 -6.33 14.46
CA THR A 39 -1.47 -6.16 15.11
C THR A 39 -1.01 -7.44 15.81
N LEU A 40 -1.94 -8.35 16.10
CA LEU A 40 -1.67 -9.58 16.86
C LEU A 40 -0.74 -10.53 16.09
N GLU A 41 -1.02 -10.74 14.80
CA GLU A 41 -0.25 -11.60 13.89
C GLU A 41 1.15 -11.07 13.56
N TRP A 42 1.46 -9.84 13.99
CA TRP A 42 2.77 -9.20 13.80
C TRP A 42 3.56 -9.03 15.10
N LEU A 43 3.08 -9.58 16.22
CA LEU A 43 3.78 -9.53 17.50
C LEU A 43 5.00 -10.46 17.54
N PRO A 44 5.95 -10.24 18.46
CA PRO A 44 7.17 -11.04 18.55
C PRO A 44 6.99 -12.55 18.60
N GLY A 45 7.74 -13.23 17.75
CA GLY A 45 7.73 -14.69 17.66
C GLY A 45 8.17 -15.25 16.32
N LYS A 46 8.08 -16.58 16.16
CA LYS A 46 8.48 -17.31 14.94
C LYS A 46 7.67 -16.91 13.71
N GLN A 47 8.25 -17.02 12.51
CA GLN A 47 7.57 -16.68 11.25
C GLN A 47 6.26 -17.47 11.03
N VAL A 48 6.26 -18.74 11.41
CA VAL A 48 5.14 -19.69 11.30
C VAL A 48 5.36 -20.81 12.33
N GLY A 49 4.28 -21.48 12.76
CA GLY A 49 4.35 -22.58 13.72
C GLY A 49 4.81 -22.07 15.09
N GLN A 50 3.95 -21.25 15.72
CA GLN A 50 4.26 -20.58 16.98
C GLN A 50 4.68 -21.58 18.08
N SER A 51 5.56 -21.18 18.99
CA SER A 51 6.18 -22.09 20.00
C SER A 51 5.53 -22.12 21.39
N GLY A 52 4.36 -21.51 21.58
CA GLY A 52 3.69 -21.41 22.88
C GLY A 52 4.15 -20.22 23.73
N ASP A 53 5.37 -19.73 23.50
CA ASP A 53 5.96 -18.53 24.11
C ASP A 53 5.97 -17.32 23.17
N ASP A 54 5.52 -17.49 21.92
CA ASP A 54 5.36 -16.39 20.98
C ASP A 54 4.23 -15.47 21.43
N SER A 55 4.43 -14.16 21.29
CA SER A 55 3.56 -13.13 21.89
C SER A 55 2.10 -13.23 21.42
N ALA A 56 1.88 -13.55 20.14
CA ALA A 56 0.54 -13.72 19.60
C ALA A 56 -0.22 -14.87 20.28
N GLU A 57 0.47 -16.00 20.48
CA GLU A 57 -0.09 -17.19 21.12
C GLU A 57 -0.28 -17.00 22.62
N VAL A 58 0.67 -16.33 23.30
CA VAL A 58 0.55 -16.00 24.73
C VAL A 58 -0.66 -15.10 25.00
N LEU A 59 -0.86 -14.07 24.18
CA LEU A 59 -1.94 -13.11 24.37
C LEU A 59 -3.31 -13.69 24.00
N LEU A 60 -3.39 -14.38 22.86
CA LEU A 60 -4.64 -14.99 22.41
C LEU A 60 -5.02 -16.21 23.27
N GLY A 61 -4.03 -17.00 23.68
CA GLY A 61 -4.25 -18.27 24.37
C GLY A 61 -4.99 -19.27 23.50
N ASP A 62 -6.02 -19.88 24.09
CA ASP A 62 -6.90 -20.86 23.49
C ASP A 62 -8.18 -20.26 22.89
N LEU A 63 -8.31 -18.92 22.86
CA LEU A 63 -9.48 -18.26 22.29
C LEU A 63 -9.58 -18.53 20.77
N PRO A 64 -10.72 -19.04 20.28
CA PRO A 64 -11.02 -19.05 18.86
C PRO A 64 -10.93 -17.64 18.27
N ASN A 65 -10.17 -17.47 17.19
CA ASN A 65 -9.96 -16.19 16.53
C ASN A 65 -10.68 -16.17 15.18
N ALA A 66 -11.87 -15.57 15.14
CA ALA A 66 -12.57 -15.26 13.89
C ALA A 66 -12.06 -13.94 13.33
N TYR A 67 -11.91 -13.84 12.01
CA TYR A 67 -11.35 -12.63 11.40
C TYR A 67 -12.08 -12.28 10.10
N TYR A 68 -12.80 -11.16 10.09
CA TYR A 68 -13.29 -10.61 8.83
C TYR A 68 -12.13 -10.10 7.99
N TYR A 69 -11.99 -10.67 6.80
CA TYR A 69 -10.85 -10.39 5.93
C TYR A 69 -11.31 -10.16 4.49
N ILE A 70 -10.71 -9.18 3.82
CA ILE A 70 -11.04 -8.87 2.42
C ILE A 70 -10.63 -10.04 1.50
N GLN A 71 -11.48 -10.38 0.52
CA GLN A 71 -11.23 -11.49 -0.41
C GLN A 71 -9.86 -11.39 -1.13
N ASP A 72 -9.42 -10.18 -1.46
CA ASP A 72 -8.10 -9.92 -2.07
C ASP A 72 -7.00 -9.56 -1.05
N GLY A 73 -7.10 -10.08 0.17
CA GLY A 73 -6.20 -9.74 1.30
C GLY A 73 -4.74 -10.17 1.12
N GLY A 74 -4.43 -10.95 0.08
CA GLY A 74 -3.07 -11.37 -0.27
C GLY A 74 -2.33 -12.08 0.88
N GLY A 75 -1.02 -11.85 0.97
CA GLY A 75 -0.16 -12.53 1.95
C GLY A 75 -0.46 -12.23 3.42
N GLU A 76 -1.05 -11.08 3.73
CA GLU A 76 -1.40 -10.72 5.10
C GLU A 76 -2.51 -11.62 5.66
N ALA A 77 -3.46 -12.05 4.82
CA ALA A 77 -4.47 -13.03 5.19
C ALA A 77 -3.83 -14.34 5.65
N ILE A 78 -2.77 -14.78 4.94
CA ILE A 78 -2.03 -15.99 5.28
C ILE A 78 -1.21 -15.80 6.56
N GLN A 79 -0.66 -14.61 6.79
CA GLN A 79 0.03 -14.27 8.03
C GLN A 79 -0.90 -14.41 9.24
N ALA A 80 -2.11 -13.84 9.17
CA ALA A 80 -3.12 -13.98 10.22
C ALA A 80 -3.44 -15.45 10.52
N LYS A 81 -3.65 -16.28 9.49
CA LYS A 81 -3.87 -17.72 9.69
C LYS A 81 -2.70 -18.42 10.38
N ARG A 82 -1.46 -18.12 9.95
CA ARG A 82 -0.25 -18.82 10.37
C ARG A 82 0.26 -18.40 11.75
N ARG A 83 -0.02 -17.17 12.18
CA ARG A 83 0.54 -16.58 13.41
C ARG A 83 -0.47 -16.25 14.49
N SER A 84 -1.74 -16.06 14.15
CA SER A 84 -2.81 -15.81 15.15
C SER A 84 -3.93 -16.85 15.09
N ALA A 85 -3.67 -18.01 14.46
CA ALA A 85 -4.61 -19.12 14.30
C ALA A 85 -6.00 -18.68 13.76
N ALA A 86 -6.02 -17.62 12.94
CA ALA A 86 -7.25 -17.01 12.50
C ALA A 86 -8.07 -17.91 11.56
N VAL A 87 -9.37 -18.03 11.83
CA VAL A 87 -10.37 -18.52 10.88
C VAL A 87 -10.91 -17.31 10.14
N LEU A 88 -10.52 -17.19 8.87
CA LEU A 88 -10.91 -16.04 8.07
C LEU A 88 -12.37 -16.19 7.63
N VAL A 89 -13.15 -15.13 7.76
CA VAL A 89 -14.47 -15.00 7.16
C VAL A 89 -14.33 -13.96 6.06
N SER A 90 -14.26 -14.42 4.80
CA SER A 90 -14.03 -13.50 3.71
C SER A 90 -15.19 -12.52 3.54
N HIS A 91 -14.89 -11.29 3.13
CA HIS A 91 -15.88 -10.33 2.68
C HIS A 91 -15.53 -9.78 1.31
N LEU A 92 -16.54 -9.23 0.63
CA LEU A 92 -16.39 -8.65 -0.70
C LEU A 92 -15.34 -7.55 -0.69
N THR A 93 -14.61 -7.46 -1.81
CA THR A 93 -13.94 -6.21 -2.18
C THR A 93 -15.01 -5.19 -2.55
N PRO A 94 -14.70 -3.88 -2.57
CA PRO A 94 -15.48 -2.95 -3.36
C PRO A 94 -15.65 -3.47 -4.78
N LEU A 95 -16.79 -3.18 -5.40
CA LEU A 95 -17.01 -3.51 -6.79
C LEU A 95 -16.07 -2.69 -7.67
N ILE A 96 -15.41 -3.37 -8.61
CA ILE A 96 -14.50 -2.75 -9.57
C ILE A 96 -15.26 -2.46 -10.85
N ALA A 97 -15.08 -1.27 -11.39
CA ALA A 97 -15.56 -0.92 -12.72
C ALA A 97 -14.49 -0.13 -13.47
N ARG A 98 -14.75 0.17 -14.74
CA ARG A 98 -13.92 1.10 -15.52
C ARG A 98 -14.05 2.51 -14.95
N ALA A 99 -12.97 3.29 -15.02
CA ALA A 99 -12.95 4.69 -14.61
C ALA A 99 -13.89 5.55 -15.46
N GLY A 100 -14.11 5.16 -16.72
CA GLY A 100 -14.92 5.92 -17.65
C GLY A 100 -14.24 7.23 -18.09
N TRP A 101 -14.96 8.04 -18.84
CA TRP A 101 -14.46 9.32 -19.34
C TRP A 101 -14.91 10.48 -18.44
N PRO A 102 -14.00 11.19 -17.76
CA PRO A 102 -14.30 12.52 -17.26
C PRO A 102 -14.61 13.47 -18.42
N ASP A 103 -15.64 14.33 -18.30
CA ASP A 103 -16.12 15.22 -19.38
C ASP A 103 -15.00 15.99 -20.11
N LYS A 104 -14.01 16.47 -19.36
CA LYS A 104 -12.89 17.23 -19.94
C LYS A 104 -11.92 16.35 -20.73
N LEU A 105 -11.74 15.09 -20.33
CA LEU A 105 -10.92 14.13 -21.06
C LEU A 105 -11.66 13.62 -22.30
N ALA A 106 -12.98 13.40 -22.21
CA ALA A 106 -13.82 13.05 -23.36
C ALA A 106 -13.74 14.11 -24.48
N LYS A 107 -13.82 15.39 -24.13
CA LYS A 107 -13.70 16.51 -25.09
C LYS A 107 -12.32 16.63 -25.72
N LEU A 108 -11.28 16.12 -25.07
CA LEU A 108 -9.93 16.07 -25.62
C LEU A 108 -9.79 14.90 -26.59
N ASP A 109 -10.29 13.73 -26.20
CA ASP A 109 -10.35 12.56 -27.08
C ASP A 109 -11.12 12.88 -28.37
N GLU A 110 -12.30 13.49 -28.25
CA GLU A 110 -13.11 13.96 -29.39
C GLU A 110 -12.33 14.93 -30.29
N ALA A 111 -11.58 15.88 -29.72
CA ALA A 111 -10.78 16.82 -30.52
C ALA A 111 -9.66 16.11 -31.30
N ILE A 112 -9.05 15.06 -30.72
CA ILE A 112 -8.03 14.25 -31.39
C ILE A 112 -8.67 13.42 -32.51
N GLU A 113 -9.77 12.72 -32.24
CA GLU A 113 -10.48 11.92 -33.25
C GLU A 113 -10.95 12.78 -34.44
N GLN A 114 -11.48 13.99 -34.18
CA GLN A 114 -11.89 14.92 -35.23
C GLN A 114 -10.70 15.46 -36.03
N GLN A 115 -9.55 15.65 -35.38
CA GLN A 115 -8.32 16.02 -36.07
C GLN A 115 -7.88 14.94 -37.05
N GLU A 116 -7.87 13.66 -36.63
CA GLU A 116 -7.52 12.52 -37.48
C GLU A 116 -8.50 12.37 -38.63
N ALA A 117 -9.81 12.43 -38.36
CA ALA A 117 -10.86 12.27 -39.37
C ALA A 117 -10.81 13.38 -40.44
N ALA A 118 -10.46 14.61 -40.06
CA ALA A 118 -10.37 15.74 -40.98
C ALA A 118 -9.02 15.84 -41.72
N ALA A 119 -8.00 15.05 -41.34
CA ALA A 119 -6.63 15.23 -41.81
C ALA A 119 -6.49 15.20 -43.34
N GLU A 120 -7.20 14.28 -44.00
CA GLU A 120 -7.17 14.14 -45.46
C GLU A 120 -8.22 15.01 -46.15
N SER A 121 -9.43 15.08 -45.60
CA SER A 121 -10.57 15.74 -46.25
C SER A 121 -10.61 17.26 -46.07
N SER A 122 -10.03 17.79 -44.98
CA SER A 122 -10.01 19.22 -44.68
C SER A 122 -8.80 19.60 -43.80
N PRO A 123 -7.60 19.76 -44.38
CA PRO A 123 -6.38 20.04 -43.62
C PRO A 123 -6.43 21.30 -42.75
N ALA A 124 -7.10 22.35 -43.22
CA ALA A 124 -7.27 23.59 -42.45
C ALA A 124 -8.15 23.39 -41.20
N LEU A 125 -9.17 22.52 -41.29
CA LEU A 125 -10.01 22.17 -40.15
C LEU A 125 -9.28 21.23 -39.18
N ALA A 126 -8.55 20.24 -39.69
CA ALA A 126 -7.69 19.38 -38.88
C ALA A 126 -6.69 20.21 -38.05
N GLU A 127 -6.11 21.26 -38.64
CA GLU A 127 -5.23 22.18 -37.91
C GLU A 127 -5.95 22.91 -36.77
N GLN A 128 -7.23 23.29 -36.91
CA GLN A 128 -7.99 23.89 -35.82
C GLN A 128 -8.24 22.89 -34.69
N TYR A 129 -8.61 21.65 -35.01
CA TYR A 129 -8.76 20.59 -34.01
C TYR A 129 -7.45 20.29 -33.28
N ARG A 130 -6.32 20.29 -34.00
CA ARG A 130 -4.98 20.17 -33.41
C ARG A 130 -4.69 21.28 -32.40
N LEU A 131 -4.96 22.54 -32.77
CA LEU A 131 -4.77 23.70 -31.87
C LEU A 131 -5.68 23.62 -30.64
N GLN A 132 -6.93 23.17 -30.83
CA GLN A 132 -7.87 22.93 -29.75
C GLN A 132 -7.35 21.84 -28.79
N ALA A 133 -6.91 20.70 -29.31
CA ALA A 133 -6.35 19.60 -28.51
C ALA A 133 -5.10 20.05 -27.74
N LEU A 134 -4.18 20.78 -28.38
CA LEU A 134 -3.00 21.35 -27.70
C LEU A 134 -3.36 22.32 -26.58
N ALA A 135 -4.38 23.16 -26.77
CA ALA A 135 -4.88 24.07 -25.74
C ALA A 135 -5.47 23.29 -24.54
N GLN A 136 -6.24 22.24 -24.82
CA GLN A 136 -6.82 21.36 -23.80
C GLN A 136 -5.74 20.55 -23.05
N ILE A 137 -4.74 20.00 -23.74
CA ILE A 137 -3.60 19.29 -23.14
C ILE A 137 -2.90 20.19 -22.10
N ARG A 138 -2.62 21.46 -22.47
CA ARG A 138 -1.98 22.43 -21.58
C ARG A 138 -2.89 22.83 -20.41
N ALA A 139 -4.19 23.04 -20.68
CA ALA A 139 -5.16 23.42 -19.65
C ALA A 139 -5.38 22.30 -18.61
N LEU A 140 -5.33 21.05 -19.05
CA LEU A 140 -5.37 19.87 -18.19
C LEU A 140 -4.01 19.55 -17.55
N GLY A 141 -2.94 20.18 -18.04
CA GLY A 141 -1.56 19.97 -17.61
C GLY A 141 -0.99 18.60 -17.99
N LEU A 142 -1.59 17.90 -18.97
CA LEU A 142 -1.17 16.53 -19.35
C LEU A 142 0.24 16.49 -19.91
N ASP A 143 0.68 17.58 -20.56
CA ASP A 143 2.06 17.79 -20.99
C ASP A 143 3.06 17.66 -19.83
N ARG A 144 2.79 18.35 -18.72
CA ARG A 144 3.61 18.32 -17.50
C ARG A 144 3.43 17.05 -16.70
N GLN A 145 2.25 16.45 -16.72
CA GLN A 145 1.97 15.19 -16.02
C GLN A 145 2.74 14.02 -16.65
N LEU A 146 2.81 13.97 -17.98
CA LEU A 146 3.48 12.91 -18.73
C LEU A 146 4.94 13.24 -19.08
N GLY A 147 5.38 14.48 -18.83
CA GLY A 147 6.75 14.92 -19.11
C GLY A 147 7.05 14.98 -20.60
N LEU A 148 6.07 15.44 -21.38
CA LEU A 148 6.22 15.60 -22.83
C LEU A 148 7.18 16.74 -23.14
N ASP A 149 8.01 16.56 -24.17
CA ASP A 149 8.86 17.62 -24.70
C ASP A 149 7.99 18.70 -25.37
N PRO A 150 8.04 19.98 -24.94
CA PRO A 150 7.31 21.07 -25.58
C PRO A 150 7.64 21.27 -27.07
N GLY A 151 8.80 20.81 -27.52
CA GLY A 151 9.25 20.87 -28.91
C GLY A 151 8.92 19.63 -29.74
N ALA A 152 8.29 18.60 -29.15
CA ALA A 152 7.99 17.36 -29.87
C ALA A 152 6.98 17.59 -31.02
N PRO A 153 7.15 16.88 -32.16
CA PRO A 153 6.15 16.86 -33.23
C PRO A 153 4.77 16.39 -32.74
N TRP A 154 3.72 16.87 -33.39
CA TRP A 154 2.34 16.54 -33.00
C TRP A 154 2.09 15.03 -32.98
N GLU A 155 2.61 14.29 -33.95
CA GLU A 155 2.45 12.85 -34.10
C GLU A 155 3.03 12.07 -32.91
N GLN A 156 4.04 12.63 -32.23
CA GLN A 156 4.60 12.03 -31.02
C GLN A 156 3.76 12.39 -29.79
N VAL A 157 3.28 13.64 -29.71
CA VAL A 157 2.44 14.12 -28.60
C VAL A 157 1.08 13.43 -28.61
N GLU A 158 0.41 13.40 -29.77
CA GLU A 158 -0.89 12.78 -30.00
C GLU A 158 -0.85 11.30 -29.63
N ALA A 159 0.09 10.51 -30.18
CA ALA A 159 0.18 9.09 -29.90
C ALA A 159 0.39 8.74 -28.41
N VAL A 160 1.01 9.63 -27.63
CA VAL A 160 1.17 9.47 -26.18
C VAL A 160 -0.10 9.87 -25.43
N ILE A 161 -0.69 11.02 -25.77
CA ILE A 161 -1.91 11.53 -25.15
C ILE A 161 -3.10 10.62 -25.43
N HIS A 162 -3.33 10.24 -26.68
CA HIS A 162 -4.42 9.39 -27.11
C HIS A 162 -4.36 8.02 -26.39
N ARG A 163 -3.17 7.41 -26.33
CA ARG A 163 -2.95 6.18 -25.55
C ARG A 163 -3.21 6.37 -24.06
N PHE A 164 -2.77 7.49 -23.49
CA PHE A 164 -3.00 7.82 -22.09
C PHE A 164 -4.51 7.96 -21.78
N LEU A 165 -5.25 8.64 -22.64
CA LEU A 165 -6.70 8.85 -22.51
C LEU A 165 -7.46 7.53 -22.49
N HIS A 166 -7.23 6.65 -23.46
CA HIS A 166 -7.83 5.31 -23.48
C HIS A 166 -7.44 4.48 -22.26
N LYS A 167 -6.20 4.63 -21.77
CA LYS A 167 -5.73 3.93 -20.58
C LYS A 167 -6.43 4.42 -19.31
N VAL A 168 -6.58 5.73 -19.12
CA VAL A 168 -7.33 6.32 -18.01
C VAL A 168 -8.75 5.81 -18.01
N GLU A 169 -9.42 5.81 -19.17
CA GLU A 169 -10.81 5.37 -19.24
C GLU A 169 -10.99 3.87 -18.93
N ALA A 170 -10.07 3.03 -19.39
CA ALA A 170 -10.10 1.59 -19.19
C ALA A 170 -9.61 1.12 -17.81
N GLU A 171 -9.04 2.03 -17.01
CA GLU A 171 -8.44 1.75 -15.72
C GLU A 171 -9.47 1.16 -14.73
N PRO A 172 -9.17 0.08 -14.01
CA PRO A 172 -10.05 -0.47 -12.98
C PRO A 172 -10.06 0.42 -11.73
N VAL A 173 -11.26 0.80 -11.29
CA VAL A 173 -11.48 1.66 -10.12
C VAL A 173 -12.50 1.05 -9.15
N PRO A 174 -12.26 1.12 -7.84
CA PRO A 174 -13.24 0.70 -6.84
C PRO A 174 -14.39 1.71 -6.75
N LEU A 175 -15.63 1.21 -6.71
CA LEU A 175 -16.85 2.02 -6.59
C LEU A 175 -17.24 2.27 -5.13
N GLY A 176 -16.31 2.83 -4.36
CA GLY A 176 -16.46 3.10 -2.92
C GLY A 176 -15.83 2.04 -2.03
N ILE A 177 -16.40 1.82 -0.85
CA ILE A 177 -15.92 0.87 0.16
C ILE A 177 -17.04 -0.13 0.48
N HIS A 178 -16.66 -1.39 0.71
CA HIS A 178 -17.60 -2.45 1.06
C HIS A 178 -18.14 -2.29 2.49
N THR A 179 -19.44 -2.51 2.67
CA THR A 179 -20.07 -2.65 3.98
C THR A 179 -20.48 -4.10 4.19
N LEU A 180 -20.01 -4.70 5.28
CA LEU A 180 -20.32 -6.10 5.63
C LEU A 180 -21.83 -6.36 5.64
N GLY A 181 -22.26 -7.41 4.95
CA GLY A 181 -23.68 -7.79 4.94
C GLY A 181 -24.57 -6.93 4.04
N GLU A 182 -24.03 -5.89 3.39
CA GLU A 182 -24.79 -5.06 2.44
C GLU A 182 -24.49 -5.41 0.99
N LEU A 183 -25.54 -5.47 0.18
CA LEU A 183 -25.41 -5.66 -1.25
C LEU A 183 -25.08 -4.32 -1.92
N PRO A 184 -24.07 -4.25 -2.81
CA PRO A 184 -23.79 -3.03 -3.55
C PRO A 184 -24.99 -2.55 -4.39
N PRO A 185 -25.16 -1.25 -4.64
CA PRO A 185 -26.25 -0.72 -5.47
C PRO A 185 -26.32 -1.38 -6.85
N LEU A 186 -27.53 -1.49 -7.42
CA LEU A 186 -27.73 -2.16 -8.71
C LEU A 186 -26.85 -1.58 -9.83
N ASP A 187 -26.68 -0.27 -9.86
CA ASP A 187 -25.81 0.40 -10.84
C ASP A 187 -24.34 -0.03 -10.72
N ALA A 188 -23.82 -0.15 -9.49
CA ALA A 188 -22.47 -0.67 -9.25
C ALA A 188 -22.36 -2.14 -9.68
N GLN A 189 -23.39 -2.96 -9.44
CA GLN A 189 -23.45 -4.35 -9.92
C GLN A 189 -23.39 -4.42 -11.45
N ARG A 190 -24.15 -3.57 -12.16
CA ARG A 190 -24.15 -3.49 -13.64
C ARG A 190 -22.76 -3.17 -14.18
N GLN A 191 -22.11 -2.17 -13.59
CA GLN A 191 -20.82 -1.70 -14.04
C GLN A 191 -19.71 -2.73 -13.79
N ALA A 192 -19.70 -3.37 -12.62
CA ALA A 192 -18.76 -4.43 -12.34
C ALA A 192 -18.99 -5.67 -13.21
N LEU A 193 -20.26 -6.01 -13.49
CA LEU A 193 -20.59 -7.10 -14.39
C LEU A 193 -20.12 -6.83 -15.82
N ALA A 194 -20.11 -5.57 -16.27
CA ALA A 194 -19.53 -5.19 -17.55
C ALA A 194 -18.02 -5.45 -17.58
N THR A 195 -17.30 -5.13 -16.51
CA THR A 195 -15.86 -5.45 -16.37
C THR A 195 -15.60 -6.96 -16.35
N VAL A 196 -16.45 -7.75 -15.69
CA VAL A 196 -16.37 -9.23 -15.70
C VAL A 196 -16.65 -9.81 -17.08
N LEU A 197 -17.59 -9.24 -17.84
CA LEU A 197 -17.84 -9.66 -19.21
C LEU A 197 -16.66 -9.30 -20.12
N GLU A 198 -16.13 -8.08 -20.00
CA GLU A 198 -14.97 -7.61 -20.79
C GLU A 198 -13.75 -8.50 -20.56
N SER A 199 -13.46 -8.89 -19.31
CA SER A 199 -12.29 -9.73 -18.99
C SER A 199 -12.32 -11.13 -19.60
N ALA A 200 -13.47 -11.58 -20.12
CA ALA A 200 -13.58 -12.82 -20.85
C ALA A 200 -12.97 -12.74 -22.26
N PHE A 201 -12.75 -11.54 -22.79
CA PHE A 201 -12.35 -11.30 -24.18
C PHE A 201 -10.97 -10.63 -24.26
N ASP A 202 -10.20 -10.97 -25.30
CA ASP A 202 -9.01 -10.19 -25.64
C ASP A 202 -9.41 -8.86 -26.30
N ALA A 203 -8.44 -7.95 -26.45
CA ALA A 203 -8.67 -6.62 -27.00
C ALA A 203 -9.31 -6.64 -28.41
N SER A 204 -8.97 -7.63 -29.26
CA SER A 204 -9.52 -7.75 -30.61
C SER A 204 -10.98 -8.17 -30.59
N GLN A 205 -11.32 -9.13 -29.73
CA GLN A 205 -12.69 -9.61 -29.54
C GLN A 205 -13.58 -8.55 -28.89
N ALA A 206 -13.07 -7.87 -27.86
CA ALA A 206 -13.77 -6.78 -27.20
C ALA A 206 -14.10 -5.65 -28.18
N ARG A 207 -13.18 -5.33 -29.10
CA ARG A 207 -13.40 -4.35 -30.18
C ARG A 207 -14.50 -4.79 -31.15
N LEU A 208 -14.54 -6.07 -31.55
CA LEU A 208 -15.60 -6.60 -32.42
C LEU A 208 -16.98 -6.60 -31.76
N ILE A 209 -17.04 -6.85 -30.45
CA ILE A 209 -18.29 -6.84 -29.68
C ILE A 209 -18.79 -5.41 -29.47
N GLY A 210 -17.87 -4.49 -29.13
CA GLY A 210 -18.18 -3.11 -28.76
C GLY A 210 -18.49 -2.93 -27.28
N LYS A 211 -17.94 -1.87 -26.67
CA LYS A 211 -18.11 -1.53 -25.25
C LYS A 211 -19.58 -1.31 -24.86
N ASP A 212 -20.36 -0.72 -25.75
CA ASP A 212 -21.79 -0.48 -25.53
C ASP A 212 -22.59 -1.78 -25.45
N ALA A 213 -22.25 -2.76 -26.29
CA ALA A 213 -22.90 -4.06 -26.25
C ALA A 213 -22.62 -4.76 -24.91
N LEU A 214 -21.37 -4.79 -24.45
CA LEU A 214 -20.99 -5.33 -23.14
C LEU A 214 -21.75 -4.65 -22.00
N SER A 215 -21.87 -3.31 -22.04
CA SER A 215 -22.59 -2.53 -21.03
C SER A 215 -24.10 -2.81 -21.04
N ARG A 216 -24.72 -2.92 -22.23
CA ARG A 216 -26.13 -3.29 -22.38
C ARG A 216 -26.40 -4.71 -21.89
N TRP A 217 -25.51 -5.64 -22.20
CA TRP A 217 -25.59 -7.04 -21.74
C TRP A 217 -25.48 -7.14 -20.22
N ALA A 218 -24.52 -6.44 -19.62
CA ALA A 218 -24.40 -6.35 -18.16
C ALA A 218 -25.66 -5.77 -17.51
N GLY A 219 -26.23 -4.70 -18.10
CA GLY A 219 -27.49 -4.12 -17.68
C GLY A 219 -28.65 -5.12 -17.70
N ALA A 220 -28.81 -5.84 -18.81
CA ALA A 220 -29.85 -6.86 -18.95
C ALA A 220 -29.69 -7.99 -17.92
N LEU A 221 -28.49 -8.54 -17.78
CA LEU A 221 -28.21 -9.62 -16.83
C LEU A 221 -28.44 -9.19 -15.38
N ALA A 222 -28.00 -7.99 -15.00
CA ALA A 222 -28.21 -7.45 -13.66
C ALA A 222 -29.70 -7.29 -13.32
N GLU A 223 -30.52 -6.94 -14.31
CA GLU A 223 -31.98 -6.80 -14.18
C GLU A 223 -32.74 -8.13 -14.32
N GLY A 224 -32.04 -9.26 -14.49
CA GLY A 224 -32.65 -10.58 -14.66
C GLY A 224 -33.29 -10.79 -16.04
N ARG A 225 -32.93 -9.96 -17.02
CA ARG A 225 -33.37 -10.07 -18.41
C ARG A 225 -32.36 -10.91 -19.21
N GLU A 226 -32.84 -11.52 -20.29
CA GLU A 226 -31.93 -12.15 -21.25
C GLU A 226 -31.05 -11.09 -21.94
N MET A 227 -29.82 -11.49 -22.27
CA MET A 227 -28.96 -10.66 -23.10
C MET A 227 -29.63 -10.48 -24.46
N ALA A 228 -29.87 -9.23 -24.85
CA ALA A 228 -30.38 -8.94 -26.19
C ALA A 228 -29.44 -9.51 -27.25
N SER A 229 -29.99 -10.13 -28.30
CA SER A 229 -29.23 -10.57 -29.48
C SER A 229 -28.80 -9.35 -30.31
N ALA A 230 -27.83 -8.59 -29.84
CA ALA A 230 -27.43 -7.34 -30.48
C ALA A 230 -25.94 -7.08 -30.29
N ALA A 231 -25.13 -7.86 -31.00
CA ALA A 231 -24.03 -7.23 -31.70
C ALA A 231 -24.65 -6.60 -32.95
N ASP A 232 -24.39 -5.32 -33.21
CA ASP A 232 -24.89 -4.62 -34.42
C ASP A 232 -24.32 -5.25 -35.71
N THR A 233 -23.26 -6.07 -35.56
CA THR A 233 -22.64 -6.90 -36.60
C THR A 233 -22.72 -8.39 -36.23
N PRO A 234 -22.99 -9.31 -37.18
CA PRO A 234 -22.90 -10.75 -36.91
C PRO A 234 -21.52 -11.16 -36.39
N LEU A 235 -21.47 -11.78 -35.21
CA LEU A 235 -20.21 -12.27 -34.63
C LEU A 235 -19.77 -13.59 -35.29
N PRO A 236 -18.46 -13.83 -35.44
CA PRO A 236 -17.94 -15.13 -35.86
C PRO A 236 -18.44 -16.27 -34.95
N PRO A 237 -18.73 -17.48 -35.46
CA PRO A 237 -19.31 -18.57 -34.67
C PRO A 237 -18.55 -18.91 -33.39
N ALA A 238 -17.21 -18.96 -33.46
CA ALA A 238 -16.36 -19.21 -32.30
C ALA A 238 -16.49 -18.12 -31.22
N LEU A 239 -16.61 -16.85 -31.64
CA LEU A 239 -16.81 -15.72 -30.73
C LEU A 239 -18.23 -15.74 -30.15
N ALA A 240 -19.24 -16.11 -30.93
CA ALA A 240 -20.62 -16.27 -30.46
C ALA A 240 -20.74 -17.34 -29.35
N GLU A 241 -20.06 -18.49 -29.49
CA GLU A 241 -20.00 -19.50 -28.43
C GLU A 241 -19.26 -18.99 -27.18
N LYS A 242 -18.16 -18.25 -27.37
CA LYS A 242 -17.45 -17.62 -26.26
C LYS A 242 -18.32 -16.59 -25.52
N VAL A 243 -19.15 -15.82 -26.23
CA VAL A 243 -20.14 -14.90 -25.65
C VAL A 243 -21.18 -15.65 -24.81
N LYS A 244 -21.69 -16.79 -25.27
CA LYS A 244 -22.61 -17.64 -24.47
C LYS A 244 -21.95 -18.13 -23.17
N ALA A 245 -20.70 -18.59 -23.25
CA ALA A 245 -19.95 -19.00 -22.08
C ALA A 245 -19.71 -17.84 -21.10
N ALA A 246 -19.30 -16.67 -21.62
CA ALA A 246 -19.12 -15.45 -20.82
C ALA A 246 -20.43 -15.02 -20.13
N ALA A 247 -21.56 -15.08 -20.82
CA ALA A 247 -22.88 -14.80 -20.26
C ALA A 247 -23.26 -15.76 -19.12
N SER A 248 -22.98 -17.06 -19.29
CA SER A 248 -23.20 -18.07 -18.24
C SER A 248 -22.34 -17.79 -17.01
N ASN A 249 -21.05 -17.50 -17.21
CA ASN A 249 -20.12 -17.17 -16.14
C ASN A 249 -20.52 -15.88 -15.42
N ALA A 250 -20.93 -14.85 -16.16
CA ALA A 250 -21.41 -13.58 -15.62
C ALA A 250 -22.67 -13.77 -14.76
N ARG A 251 -23.62 -14.63 -15.17
CA ARG A 251 -24.80 -14.98 -14.36
C ARG A 251 -24.42 -15.69 -13.07
N ALA A 252 -23.51 -16.66 -13.13
CA ALA A 252 -23.01 -17.35 -11.94
C ALA A 252 -22.28 -16.39 -10.99
N TRP A 253 -21.43 -15.52 -11.55
CA TRP A 253 -20.73 -14.49 -10.80
C TRP A 253 -21.70 -13.55 -10.08
N LEU A 254 -22.72 -13.05 -10.77
CA LEU A 254 -23.72 -12.15 -10.20
C LEU A 254 -24.55 -12.83 -9.12
N ALA A 255 -24.93 -14.09 -9.31
CA ALA A 255 -25.64 -14.87 -8.29
C ALA A 255 -24.79 -15.01 -7.02
N ASN A 256 -23.52 -15.39 -7.16
CA ASN A 256 -22.60 -15.50 -6.04
C ASN A 256 -22.32 -14.16 -5.37
N LEU A 257 -22.16 -13.08 -6.14
CA LEU A 257 -22.05 -11.71 -5.61
C LEU A 257 -23.27 -11.34 -4.76
N ARG A 258 -24.48 -11.68 -5.23
CA ARG A 258 -25.72 -11.37 -4.51
C ARG A 258 -25.92 -12.19 -3.25
N GLU A 259 -25.33 -13.39 -3.21
CA GLU A 259 -25.37 -14.25 -2.03
C GLU A 259 -24.33 -13.86 -0.97
N SER A 260 -23.19 -13.30 -1.40
CA SER A 260 -22.05 -12.91 -0.56
C SER A 260 -22.42 -12.15 0.73
N PRO A 261 -23.24 -11.07 0.72
CA PRO A 261 -23.49 -10.30 1.94
C PRO A 261 -24.13 -11.14 3.05
N ARG A 262 -25.10 -12.01 2.70
CA ARG A 262 -25.69 -12.94 3.67
C ARG A 262 -24.65 -13.94 4.18
N ARG A 263 -23.81 -14.47 3.28
CA ARG A 263 -22.76 -15.44 3.62
C ARG A 263 -21.67 -14.85 4.52
N GLU A 264 -21.36 -13.56 4.40
CA GLU A 264 -20.43 -12.86 5.30
C GLU A 264 -20.91 -12.91 6.75
N LEU A 265 -22.20 -12.69 6.99
CA LEU A 265 -22.79 -12.75 8.32
C LEU A 265 -22.95 -14.19 8.80
N ASP A 266 -23.49 -15.08 7.95
CA ASP A 266 -23.67 -16.50 8.26
C ASP A 266 -22.33 -17.20 8.53
N GLY A 267 -21.26 -16.77 7.85
CA GLY A 267 -19.91 -17.28 8.00
C GLY A 267 -19.35 -16.99 9.39
N LEU A 268 -19.52 -15.77 9.89
CA LEU A 268 -19.15 -15.45 11.27
C LEU A 268 -19.94 -16.29 12.28
N VAL A 269 -21.26 -16.41 12.11
CA VAL A 269 -22.09 -17.26 12.98
C VAL A 269 -21.62 -18.71 12.95
N THR A 270 -21.22 -19.21 11.78
CA THR A 270 -20.68 -20.57 11.61
C THR A 270 -19.39 -20.78 12.40
N VAL A 271 -18.45 -19.84 12.33
CA VAL A 271 -17.19 -19.89 13.09
C VAL A 271 -17.44 -19.81 14.59
N LEU A 272 -18.27 -18.84 15.03
CA LEU A 272 -18.61 -18.67 16.45
C LEU A 272 -19.40 -19.86 17.02
N SER A 273 -20.09 -20.63 16.17
CA SER A 273 -20.75 -21.88 16.55
C SER A 273 -19.80 -23.09 16.57
N GLY A 274 -18.49 -22.90 16.38
CA GLY A 274 -17.51 -23.98 16.34
C GLY A 274 -17.65 -24.92 15.14
N ARG A 275 -18.27 -24.47 14.04
CA ARG A 275 -18.52 -25.29 12.84
C ARG A 275 -17.47 -25.02 11.76
N TYR A 276 -17.27 -26.02 10.89
CA TYR A 276 -16.39 -25.89 9.74
C TYR A 276 -16.88 -24.81 8.77
N LEU A 277 -16.01 -23.84 8.47
CA LEU A 277 -16.23 -22.84 7.43
C LEU A 277 -15.60 -23.31 6.11
N PRO A 278 -16.38 -23.46 5.01
CA PRO A 278 -15.83 -23.84 3.71
C PRO A 278 -14.74 -22.89 3.23
N THR A 279 -13.80 -23.39 2.44
CA THR A 279 -12.64 -22.62 1.99
C THR A 279 -12.85 -21.93 0.63
N ALA A 280 -12.04 -20.91 0.35
CA ALA A 280 -12.04 -20.19 -0.93
C ALA A 280 -10.64 -19.68 -1.30
N PRO A 281 -10.30 -19.54 -2.59
CA PRO A 281 -9.06 -18.92 -3.00
C PRO A 281 -9.08 -17.41 -2.73
N LEU A 282 -7.92 -16.87 -2.34
CA LEU A 282 -7.66 -15.42 -2.31
C LEU A 282 -7.67 -14.82 -3.73
N GLY A 283 -8.06 -13.55 -3.83
CA GLY A 283 -7.95 -12.77 -5.06
C GLY A 283 -9.18 -11.90 -5.33
N ASP A 284 -9.00 -10.84 -6.13
CA ASP A 284 -10.12 -9.98 -6.52
C ASP A 284 -11.17 -10.76 -7.33
N PRO A 285 -12.48 -10.48 -7.17
CA PRO A 285 -13.54 -11.24 -7.84
C PRO A 285 -13.58 -11.12 -9.36
N VAL A 286 -12.84 -10.19 -9.98
CA VAL A 286 -12.75 -10.07 -11.44
C VAL A 286 -11.78 -11.11 -11.98
N ARG A 287 -10.61 -11.27 -11.33
CA ARG A 287 -9.60 -12.27 -11.70
C ARG A 287 -9.85 -13.65 -11.13
N THR A 288 -10.46 -13.71 -9.94
CA THR A 288 -10.69 -14.94 -9.17
C THR A 288 -12.17 -15.10 -8.84
N PRO A 289 -13.05 -15.33 -9.83
CA PRO A 289 -14.49 -15.40 -9.61
C PRO A 289 -14.92 -16.56 -8.69
N GLN A 290 -14.13 -17.63 -8.65
CA GLN A 290 -14.22 -18.76 -7.70
C GLN A 290 -14.02 -18.36 -6.23
N GLY A 291 -13.55 -17.13 -5.96
CA GLY A 291 -13.56 -16.52 -4.64
C GLY A 291 -14.96 -16.15 -4.14
N LEU A 292 -15.95 -16.03 -5.03
CA LEU A 292 -17.35 -15.84 -4.67
C LEU A 292 -18.13 -17.17 -4.53
N PRO A 293 -19.17 -17.24 -3.67
CA PRO A 293 -19.59 -16.21 -2.73
C PRO A 293 -18.55 -16.04 -1.60
N THR A 294 -18.56 -14.88 -0.95
CA THR A 294 -17.73 -14.60 0.23
C THR A 294 -18.32 -15.29 1.48
N GLY A 295 -17.80 -15.00 2.67
CA GLY A 295 -18.15 -15.72 3.89
C GLY A 295 -17.42 -17.05 4.03
N ARG A 296 -16.23 -17.19 3.41
CA ARG A 296 -15.45 -18.44 3.37
C ARG A 296 -14.05 -18.25 3.93
N ASN A 297 -13.42 -19.36 4.32
CA ASN A 297 -12.07 -19.38 4.87
C ASN A 297 -11.00 -19.36 3.78
N LEU A 298 -10.32 -18.23 3.65
CA LEU A 298 -9.41 -17.97 2.53
C LEU A 298 -8.15 -18.86 2.57
N HIS A 299 -7.66 -19.25 1.39
CA HIS A 299 -6.37 -19.90 1.19
C HIS A 299 -5.62 -19.31 0.00
N ALA A 300 -4.29 -19.40 0.03
CA ALA A 300 -3.43 -18.93 -1.04
C ALA A 300 -3.27 -19.95 -2.18
N PHE A 301 -2.68 -19.51 -3.28
CA PHE A 301 -2.10 -20.36 -4.32
C PHE A 301 -0.97 -21.24 -3.75
N ASP A 302 -0.75 -22.40 -4.37
CA ASP A 302 0.34 -23.30 -3.97
C ASP A 302 1.70 -22.73 -4.39
N GLY A 303 2.45 -22.26 -3.40
CA GLY A 303 3.79 -21.72 -3.59
C GLY A 303 4.79 -22.69 -4.20
N ALA A 304 4.59 -24.01 -4.09
CA ALA A 304 5.49 -25.00 -4.68
C ALA A 304 5.49 -24.94 -6.23
N LEU A 305 4.39 -24.47 -6.83
CA LEU A 305 4.23 -24.34 -8.28
C LEU A 305 4.87 -23.07 -8.84
N ILE A 306 5.37 -22.16 -8.00
CA ILE A 306 5.94 -20.88 -8.42
C ILE A 306 7.44 -21.03 -8.78
N PRO A 307 7.92 -20.45 -9.90
CA PRO A 307 7.13 -19.94 -11.02
C PRO A 307 6.44 -21.05 -11.82
N THR A 308 5.21 -20.80 -12.27
CA THR A 308 4.50 -21.77 -13.14
C THR A 308 5.07 -21.75 -14.56
N PRO A 309 4.87 -22.81 -15.38
CA PRO A 309 5.27 -22.81 -16.78
C PRO A 309 4.65 -21.67 -17.60
N ALA A 310 3.42 -21.24 -17.25
CA ALA A 310 2.76 -20.09 -17.86
C ALA A 310 3.43 -18.77 -17.43
N ALA A 311 3.70 -18.61 -16.13
CA ALA A 311 4.43 -17.45 -15.60
C ALA A 311 5.84 -17.34 -16.20
N TRP A 312 6.48 -18.45 -16.55
CA TRP A 312 7.74 -18.46 -17.29
C TRP A 312 7.64 -17.79 -18.67
N GLN A 313 6.58 -18.08 -19.43
CA GLN A 313 6.38 -17.44 -20.73
C GLN A 313 6.14 -15.93 -20.56
N LEU A 314 5.32 -15.55 -19.58
CA LEU A 314 5.08 -14.15 -19.26
C LEU A 314 6.37 -13.45 -18.81
N GLY A 315 7.16 -14.04 -17.92
CA GLY A 315 8.42 -13.48 -17.46
C GLY A 315 9.43 -13.24 -18.59
N LYS A 316 9.47 -14.11 -19.61
CA LYS A 316 10.26 -13.87 -20.82
C LYS A 316 9.77 -12.66 -21.62
N GLN A 317 8.45 -12.47 -21.71
CA GLN A 317 7.86 -11.29 -22.36
C GLN A 317 8.22 -10.02 -21.57
N LEU A 318 8.08 -10.04 -20.24
CA LEU A 318 8.45 -8.91 -19.37
C LEU A 318 9.94 -8.57 -19.51
N ALA A 319 10.82 -9.58 -19.49
CA ALA A 319 12.26 -9.38 -19.71
C ALA A 319 12.53 -8.74 -21.08
N ALA A 320 11.83 -9.18 -22.13
CA ALA A 320 11.97 -8.57 -23.45
C ALA A 320 11.50 -7.10 -23.46
N GLN A 321 10.39 -6.77 -22.79
CA GLN A 321 9.91 -5.40 -22.64
C GLN A 321 10.92 -4.53 -21.87
N THR A 322 11.44 -5.02 -20.73
CA THR A 322 12.46 -4.35 -19.91
C THR A 322 13.72 -4.05 -20.73
N LEU A 323 14.24 -5.04 -21.47
CA LEU A 323 15.43 -4.89 -22.31
C LEU A 323 15.19 -3.95 -23.50
N ALA A 324 14.05 -4.06 -24.17
CA ALA A 324 13.69 -3.23 -25.31
C ALA A 324 13.55 -1.76 -24.89
N ARG A 325 12.80 -1.50 -23.81
CA ARG A 325 12.62 -0.16 -23.27
C ARG A 325 13.93 0.47 -22.84
N TYR A 326 14.79 -0.27 -22.13
CA TYR A 326 16.09 0.26 -21.73
C TYR A 326 16.95 0.63 -22.95
N ARG A 327 16.90 -0.19 -24.00
CA ARG A 327 17.61 0.09 -25.27
C ARG A 327 17.06 1.29 -26.00
N GLU A 328 15.74 1.46 -26.05
CA GLU A 328 15.10 2.63 -26.64
C GLU A 328 15.51 3.92 -25.91
N GLU A 329 15.54 3.89 -24.58
CA GLU A 329 15.86 5.07 -23.77
C GLU A 329 17.37 5.37 -23.64
N THR A 330 18.27 4.41 -23.89
CA THR A 330 19.73 4.58 -23.63
C THR A 330 20.65 4.16 -24.77
N GLY A 331 20.14 3.46 -25.78
CA GLY A 331 20.94 2.79 -26.81
C GLY A 331 21.75 1.58 -26.31
N LYS A 332 21.59 1.16 -25.06
CA LYS A 332 22.38 0.07 -24.43
C LYS A 332 21.50 -1.05 -23.89
N THR A 333 22.13 -2.15 -23.49
CA THR A 333 21.49 -3.21 -22.68
C THR A 333 21.85 -2.94 -21.21
N PRO A 334 20.91 -3.09 -20.25
CA PRO A 334 21.26 -2.89 -18.85
C PRO A 334 22.22 -3.99 -18.38
N GLU A 335 23.21 -3.61 -17.57
CA GLU A 335 24.09 -4.55 -16.85
C GLU A 335 23.48 -4.97 -15.52
N GLN A 336 22.67 -4.11 -14.89
CA GLN A 336 21.99 -4.44 -13.64
C GLN A 336 20.62 -3.77 -13.52
N VAL A 337 19.66 -4.55 -13.03
CA VAL A 337 18.35 -4.05 -12.56
C VAL A 337 18.09 -4.54 -11.13
N SER A 338 17.21 -3.85 -10.42
CA SER A 338 16.69 -4.31 -9.14
C SER A 338 15.20 -4.60 -9.22
N MET A 339 14.75 -5.63 -8.52
CA MET A 339 13.34 -6.04 -8.44
C MET A 339 12.86 -6.03 -7.00
N VAL A 340 11.67 -5.48 -6.79
CA VAL A 340 10.97 -5.58 -5.51
C VAL A 340 9.99 -6.75 -5.57
N LEU A 341 10.16 -7.78 -4.73
CA LEU A 341 9.29 -8.97 -4.73
C LEU A 341 8.43 -9.06 -3.48
N TRP A 342 7.16 -9.35 -3.71
CA TRP A 342 6.07 -9.13 -2.76
C TRP A 342 5.18 -10.35 -2.73
N TYR A 343 4.91 -10.91 -1.54
CA TYR A 343 4.17 -12.18 -1.43
C TYR A 343 2.84 -12.16 -2.19
N GLY A 344 2.01 -11.13 -1.95
CA GLY A 344 0.70 -11.02 -2.59
C GLY A 344 0.77 -10.83 -4.10
N GLU A 345 1.79 -10.13 -4.60
CA GLU A 345 1.98 -9.98 -6.05
C GLU A 345 2.47 -11.28 -6.69
N THR A 346 3.50 -11.91 -6.10
CA THR A 346 4.05 -13.19 -6.53
C THR A 346 2.99 -14.27 -6.61
N GLU A 347 2.07 -14.31 -5.64
CA GLU A 347 0.92 -15.21 -5.66
C GLU A 347 -0.02 -14.92 -6.84
N ARG A 348 -0.41 -13.66 -7.03
CA ARG A 348 -1.36 -13.24 -8.09
C ARG A 348 -0.84 -13.46 -9.51
N HIS A 349 0.45 -13.21 -9.74
CA HIS A 349 1.10 -13.42 -11.03
C HIS A 349 1.87 -14.74 -11.11
N GLN A 350 1.74 -15.62 -10.11
CA GLN A 350 2.25 -16.99 -10.06
C GLN A 350 3.74 -17.14 -10.42
N GLY A 351 4.56 -16.15 -10.09
CA GLY A 351 6.00 -16.16 -10.38
C GLY A 351 6.47 -15.42 -11.64
N ALA A 352 5.67 -14.54 -12.25
CA ALA A 352 6.08 -13.79 -13.44
C ALA A 352 7.35 -12.95 -13.25
N MET A 353 7.48 -12.23 -12.13
CA MET A 353 8.67 -11.42 -11.81
C MET A 353 9.91 -12.30 -11.55
N GLU A 354 9.73 -13.41 -10.84
CA GLU A 354 10.78 -14.39 -10.59
C GLU A 354 11.26 -15.01 -11.92
N SER A 355 10.32 -15.29 -12.82
CA SER A 355 10.62 -15.77 -14.17
C SER A 355 11.37 -14.74 -15.01
N GLU A 356 10.97 -13.47 -14.95
CA GLU A 356 11.71 -12.37 -15.59
C GLU A 356 13.15 -12.32 -15.06
N ALA A 357 13.33 -12.40 -13.75
CA ALA A 357 14.63 -12.36 -13.12
C ALA A 357 15.54 -13.52 -13.55
N LEU A 358 15.01 -14.75 -13.49
CA LEU A 358 15.70 -15.95 -13.96
C LEU A 358 16.13 -15.79 -15.41
N TYR A 359 15.20 -15.38 -16.28
CA TYR A 359 15.51 -15.20 -17.70
C TYR A 359 16.58 -14.12 -17.89
N LEU A 360 16.46 -12.95 -17.27
CA LEU A 360 17.46 -11.86 -17.34
C LEU A 360 18.88 -12.34 -16.96
N MET A 361 19.00 -13.14 -15.90
CA MET A 361 20.26 -13.77 -15.48
C MET A 361 20.75 -14.88 -16.45
N GLY A 362 19.88 -15.33 -17.36
CA GLY A 362 20.14 -16.40 -18.32
C GLY A 362 20.03 -17.79 -17.69
N VAL A 363 19.06 -17.95 -16.80
CA VAL A 363 18.77 -19.18 -16.07
C VAL A 363 17.31 -19.54 -16.34
N GLU A 364 17.01 -20.83 -16.45
CA GLU A 364 15.62 -21.31 -16.57
C GLU A 364 15.27 -22.27 -15.43
N PRO A 365 14.02 -22.25 -14.95
CA PRO A 365 13.53 -23.20 -13.95
C PRO A 365 13.38 -24.61 -14.53
N VAL A 366 13.48 -25.61 -13.67
CA VAL A 366 13.30 -27.03 -13.95
C VAL A 366 12.11 -27.52 -13.14
N TRP A 367 11.07 -27.96 -13.84
CA TRP A 367 9.86 -28.51 -13.24
C TRP A 367 9.87 -30.03 -13.27
N ASN A 368 9.28 -30.65 -12.24
CA ASN A 368 8.89 -32.04 -12.30
C ASN A 368 7.55 -32.24 -13.03
N ALA A 369 7.12 -33.49 -13.16
CA ALA A 369 5.87 -33.85 -13.82
C ALA A 369 4.60 -33.26 -13.17
N ARG A 370 4.68 -32.78 -11.92
CA ARG A 370 3.57 -32.11 -11.20
C ARG A 370 3.58 -30.59 -11.38
N GLY A 371 4.55 -30.04 -12.12
CA GLY A 371 4.72 -28.59 -12.28
C GLY A 371 5.36 -27.91 -11.07
N VAL A 372 5.91 -28.67 -10.11
CA VAL A 372 6.68 -28.12 -8.98
C VAL A 372 8.09 -27.82 -9.47
N VAL A 373 8.61 -26.66 -9.07
CA VAL A 373 9.99 -26.25 -9.38
C VAL A 373 10.95 -26.99 -8.45
N GLU A 374 11.81 -27.84 -9.03
CA GLU A 374 12.81 -28.63 -8.27
C GLU A 374 14.21 -28.06 -8.42
N ASP A 375 14.51 -27.40 -9.53
CA ASP A 375 15.83 -26.81 -9.78
C ASP A 375 15.79 -25.63 -10.77
N VAL A 376 16.95 -25.07 -11.07
CA VAL A 376 17.26 -24.11 -12.12
C VAL A 376 18.51 -24.56 -12.89
N ARG A 377 18.61 -24.22 -14.17
CA ARG A 377 19.77 -24.52 -15.02
C ARG A 377 20.15 -23.35 -15.91
N LEU A 378 21.42 -23.30 -16.34
CA LEU A 378 21.90 -22.26 -17.27
C LEU A 378 21.28 -22.43 -18.65
N ILE A 379 20.81 -21.31 -19.20
CA ILE A 379 20.60 -21.17 -20.64
C ILE A 379 21.97 -20.90 -21.26
N ALA A 380 22.38 -21.68 -22.27
CA ALA A 380 23.65 -21.45 -22.95
C ALA A 380 23.70 -20.07 -23.61
N ASP A 381 24.86 -19.40 -23.59
CA ASP A 381 24.98 -18.01 -24.09
C ASP A 381 24.54 -17.86 -25.56
N ALA A 382 24.85 -18.86 -26.39
CA ALA A 382 24.42 -18.91 -27.79
C ALA A 382 22.88 -18.94 -27.94
N ALA A 383 22.18 -19.63 -27.03
CA ALA A 383 20.71 -19.67 -27.01
C ALA A 383 20.11 -18.42 -26.37
N LEU A 384 20.80 -17.81 -25.41
CA LEU A 384 20.37 -16.58 -24.74
C LEU A 384 20.44 -15.37 -25.67
N GLY A 385 21.42 -15.32 -26.58
CA GLY A 385 21.53 -14.33 -27.65
C GLY A 385 21.82 -12.89 -27.17
N ARG A 386 22.18 -12.71 -25.90
CA ARG A 386 22.48 -11.41 -25.27
C ARG A 386 23.33 -11.59 -24.01
N PRO A 387 23.94 -10.52 -23.50
CA PRO A 387 24.58 -10.54 -22.19
C PRO A 387 23.61 -10.91 -21.06
N ARG A 388 24.13 -11.56 -20.02
CA ARG A 388 23.42 -11.80 -18.76
C ARG A 388 23.33 -10.50 -17.97
N VAL A 389 22.16 -10.23 -17.40
CA VAL A 389 21.90 -9.04 -16.60
C VAL A 389 21.96 -9.42 -15.11
N ASN A 390 22.64 -8.61 -14.31
CA ASN A 390 22.63 -8.77 -12.86
C ASN A 390 21.28 -8.33 -12.29
N VAL A 391 20.72 -9.14 -11.39
CA VAL A 391 19.44 -8.82 -10.75
C VAL A 391 19.62 -8.78 -9.24
N LEU A 392 19.35 -7.62 -8.65
CA LEU A 392 19.30 -7.43 -7.20
C LEU A 392 17.85 -7.49 -6.74
N PHE A 393 17.58 -8.21 -5.65
CA PHE A 393 16.23 -8.35 -5.10
C PHE A 393 16.14 -7.63 -3.77
N THR A 394 15.10 -6.80 -3.62
CA THR A 394 14.58 -6.47 -2.29
C THR A 394 13.23 -7.13 -2.09
N ILE A 395 13.07 -7.85 -0.99
CA ILE A 395 11.86 -8.64 -0.73
C ILE A 395 11.13 -8.12 0.52
N SER A 396 9.80 -8.20 0.52
CA SER A 396 9.02 -7.89 1.72
C SER A 396 9.23 -8.95 2.80
N GLY A 397 8.96 -8.61 4.07
CA GLY A 397 9.08 -9.56 5.18
C GLY A 397 8.16 -10.77 5.02
N ILE A 398 6.96 -10.57 4.46
CA ILE A 398 6.02 -11.66 4.17
C ILE A 398 6.57 -12.56 3.06
N TYR A 399 7.20 -12.00 2.02
CA TYR A 399 7.84 -12.81 0.97
C TYR A 399 8.97 -13.67 1.55
N ARG A 400 9.85 -13.08 2.37
CA ARG A 400 10.94 -13.79 3.08
C ARG A 400 10.40 -15.01 3.85
N ASP A 401 9.29 -14.83 4.56
CA ASP A 401 8.73 -15.84 5.46
C ASP A 401 7.85 -16.86 4.74
N GLY A 402 7.18 -16.44 3.66
CA GLY A 402 6.25 -17.26 2.90
C GLY A 402 6.86 -18.03 1.74
N PHE A 403 7.99 -17.54 1.19
CA PHE A 403 8.65 -18.06 -0.02
C PHE A 403 10.16 -18.26 0.18
N GLY A 404 10.57 -18.79 1.34
CA GLY A 404 11.98 -19.03 1.64
C GLY A 404 12.69 -19.97 0.65
N ASP A 405 11.94 -20.92 0.08
CA ASP A 405 12.43 -21.78 -1.00
C ASP A 405 12.70 -21.01 -2.30
N LYS A 406 11.89 -19.98 -2.62
CA LYS A 406 12.13 -19.11 -3.79
C LYS A 406 13.32 -18.19 -3.56
N VAL A 407 13.54 -17.73 -2.33
CA VAL A 407 14.76 -16.99 -1.97
C VAL A 407 15.99 -17.85 -2.25
N ALA A 408 15.99 -19.12 -1.85
CA ALA A 408 17.07 -20.06 -2.14
C ALA A 408 17.23 -20.34 -3.65
N LEU A 409 16.12 -20.45 -4.39
CA LEU A 409 16.12 -20.63 -5.84
C LEU A 409 16.78 -19.44 -6.58
N LEU A 410 16.42 -18.21 -6.19
CA LEU A 410 16.98 -16.98 -6.78
C LEU A 410 18.46 -16.82 -6.46
N ASP A 411 18.88 -17.14 -5.23
CA ASP A 411 20.31 -17.19 -4.84
C ASP A 411 21.08 -18.22 -5.68
N LYS A 412 20.53 -19.43 -5.85
CA LYS A 412 21.13 -20.47 -6.70
C LYS A 412 21.27 -20.00 -8.14
N ALA A 413 20.23 -19.37 -8.70
CA ALA A 413 20.25 -18.85 -10.06
C ALA A 413 21.32 -17.76 -10.26
N ALA A 414 21.43 -16.81 -9.32
CA ALA A 414 22.44 -15.76 -9.38
C ALA A 414 23.87 -16.34 -9.35
N ARG A 415 24.14 -17.28 -8.44
CA ARG A 415 25.45 -17.95 -8.33
C ARG A 415 25.79 -18.76 -9.58
N LEU A 416 24.81 -19.45 -10.12
CA LEU A 416 24.95 -20.23 -11.34
C LEU A 416 25.25 -19.30 -12.54
N ALA A 417 24.55 -18.18 -12.67
CA ALA A 417 24.81 -17.17 -13.70
C ALA A 417 26.19 -16.51 -13.54
N ALA A 418 26.62 -16.21 -12.31
CA ALA A 418 27.96 -15.69 -12.03
C ALA A 418 29.06 -16.68 -12.45
N ALA A 419 28.86 -17.98 -12.21
CA ALA A 419 29.81 -19.03 -12.56
C ALA A 419 29.93 -19.29 -14.09
N ALA A 420 29.02 -18.75 -14.90
CA ALA A 420 29.01 -18.97 -16.35
C ALA A 420 30.15 -18.26 -17.11
N GLY A 421 30.89 -17.35 -16.47
CA GLY A 421 32.05 -16.67 -17.06
C GLY A 421 32.25 -15.24 -16.54
N ASP A 422 33.01 -14.43 -17.27
CA ASP A 422 33.13 -13.00 -17.00
C ASP A 422 31.91 -12.24 -17.56
N ASN A 423 30.98 -11.90 -16.69
CA ASN A 423 29.72 -11.24 -17.03
C ASN A 423 29.35 -10.21 -15.96
N ALA A 424 28.22 -9.51 -16.15
CA ALA A 424 27.80 -8.48 -15.20
C ALA A 424 27.71 -9.02 -13.76
N ILE A 425 27.16 -10.22 -13.56
CA ILE A 425 26.97 -10.79 -12.22
C ILE A 425 28.33 -11.04 -11.53
N SER A 426 29.28 -11.70 -12.20
CA SER A 426 30.59 -12.01 -11.63
C SER A 426 31.51 -10.78 -11.48
N ARG A 427 31.29 -9.72 -12.26
CA ARG A 427 31.94 -8.41 -12.03
C ARG A 427 31.42 -7.74 -10.76
N HIS A 428 30.10 -7.67 -10.58
CA HIS A 428 29.50 -7.07 -9.39
C HIS A 428 29.88 -7.84 -8.10
N ASP A 429 30.01 -9.17 -8.17
CA ASP A 429 30.54 -9.97 -7.05
C ASP A 429 31.96 -9.54 -6.65
N ARG A 430 32.86 -9.38 -7.63
CA ARG A 430 34.24 -8.95 -7.36
C ARG A 430 34.31 -7.54 -6.81
N GLU A 431 33.49 -6.63 -7.33
CA GLU A 431 33.42 -5.24 -6.86
C GLU A 431 32.89 -5.15 -5.41
N ALA A 432 31.83 -5.90 -5.10
CA ALA A 432 31.28 -5.97 -3.75
C ALA A 432 32.28 -6.61 -2.78
N GLN A 433 32.97 -7.68 -3.19
CA GLN A 433 33.99 -8.32 -2.38
C GLN A 433 35.18 -7.39 -2.10
N ALA A 434 35.68 -6.69 -3.12
CA ALA A 434 36.75 -5.71 -2.96
C ALA A 434 36.34 -4.58 -2.00
N THR A 435 35.09 -4.10 -2.10
CA THR A 435 34.54 -3.09 -1.19
C THR A 435 34.49 -3.59 0.25
N LEU A 436 34.05 -4.83 0.49
CA LEU A 436 33.97 -5.43 1.81
C LEU A 436 35.35 -5.68 2.43
N LEU A 437 36.31 -6.19 1.65
CA LEU A 437 37.69 -6.38 2.08
C LEU A 437 38.35 -5.05 2.46
N ALA A 438 38.15 -4.00 1.65
CA ALA A 438 38.65 -2.66 1.95
C ALA A 438 38.02 -2.08 3.23
N ALA A 439 36.79 -2.49 3.57
CA ALA A 439 36.11 -2.12 4.82
C ALA A 439 36.53 -2.99 6.02
N GLY A 440 37.51 -3.91 5.87
CA GLY A 440 38.02 -4.77 6.94
C GLY A 440 37.12 -5.95 7.28
N VAL A 441 36.15 -6.30 6.42
CA VAL A 441 35.35 -7.52 6.58
C VAL A 441 36.21 -8.74 6.34
N GLU A 442 36.08 -9.75 7.20
CA GLU A 442 36.84 -11.00 7.10
C GLU A 442 36.67 -11.64 5.70
N PRO A 443 37.73 -12.16 5.05
CA PRO A 443 37.68 -12.62 3.67
C PRO A 443 36.58 -13.62 3.31
N GLN A 444 36.30 -14.61 4.15
CA GLN A 444 35.24 -15.60 3.88
C GLN A 444 33.86 -14.97 3.99
N LEU A 445 33.63 -14.14 5.01
CA LEU A 445 32.41 -13.35 5.15
C LEU A 445 32.23 -12.38 3.98
N ALA A 446 33.30 -11.70 3.56
CA ALA A 446 33.29 -10.76 2.44
C ALA A 446 32.90 -11.46 1.12
N ALA A 447 33.52 -12.62 0.82
CA ALA A 447 33.19 -13.41 -0.36
C ALA A 447 31.73 -13.90 -0.36
N ARG A 448 31.21 -14.25 0.81
CA ARG A 448 29.83 -14.71 0.96
C ARG A 448 28.81 -13.58 0.80
N LEU A 449 29.00 -12.46 1.49
CA LEU A 449 28.11 -11.30 1.40
C LEU A 449 28.15 -10.64 0.03
N ALA A 450 29.30 -10.63 -0.64
CA ALA A 450 29.43 -10.08 -2.00
C ALA A 450 28.52 -10.79 -3.02
N ARG A 451 28.37 -12.11 -2.89
CA ARG A 451 27.52 -12.95 -3.76
C ARG A 451 26.04 -12.87 -3.43
N ALA A 452 25.65 -12.24 -2.32
CA ALA A 452 24.24 -12.08 -1.98
C ALA A 452 23.53 -11.21 -3.03
N ARG A 453 22.33 -11.64 -3.44
CA ARG A 453 21.44 -10.87 -4.30
C ARG A 453 20.08 -10.58 -3.67
N VAL A 454 19.71 -11.28 -2.62
CA VAL A 454 18.42 -11.11 -1.96
C VAL A 454 18.61 -10.38 -0.64
N PHE A 455 17.95 -9.23 -0.53
CA PHE A 455 18.00 -8.35 0.63
C PHE A 455 16.61 -8.10 1.18
N ALA A 456 16.48 -8.05 2.51
CA ALA A 456 15.19 -7.77 3.16
C ALA A 456 15.40 -7.09 4.51
N ALA A 457 14.29 -6.80 5.19
CA ALA A 457 14.30 -6.50 6.61
C ALA A 457 14.86 -7.68 7.42
N LYS A 458 15.47 -7.37 8.57
CA LYS A 458 15.94 -8.35 9.55
C LYS A 458 14.85 -9.41 9.80
N PRO A 459 15.19 -10.70 9.95
CA PRO A 459 14.22 -11.71 10.38
C PRO A 459 13.39 -11.23 11.58
N GLY A 460 12.07 -11.28 11.43
CA GLY A 460 11.10 -10.77 12.41
C GLY A 460 10.65 -9.32 12.23
N ASN A 461 11.40 -8.50 11.50
CA ASN A 461 10.93 -7.16 11.14
C ASN A 461 10.16 -7.22 9.81
N TYR A 462 9.06 -6.45 9.74
CA TYR A 462 8.25 -6.27 8.53
C TYR A 462 8.21 -4.79 8.13
N SER A 463 8.00 -3.89 9.09
CA SER A 463 8.15 -2.45 8.85
C SER A 463 9.62 -2.05 8.67
N ILE A 464 9.86 -1.13 7.72
CA ILE A 464 11.17 -0.55 7.42
C ILE A 464 11.30 0.90 7.90
N GLY A 465 10.25 1.45 8.52
CA GLY A 465 10.24 2.80 9.11
C GLY A 465 10.13 3.97 8.12
N VAL A 466 10.12 3.69 6.81
CA VAL A 466 10.05 4.72 5.75
C VAL A 466 8.69 5.43 5.79
N GLN A 467 7.58 4.70 5.94
CA GLN A 467 6.25 5.28 6.07
C GLN A 467 6.19 6.35 7.17
N GLN A 468 6.61 6.03 8.40
CA GLN A 468 6.44 6.95 9.53
C GLN A 468 7.26 8.22 9.34
N MET A 469 8.44 8.12 8.74
CA MET A 469 9.26 9.29 8.42
C MET A 469 8.62 10.17 7.34
N VAL A 470 8.04 9.55 6.31
CA VAL A 470 7.29 10.23 5.24
C VAL A 470 6.04 10.92 5.80
N GLU A 471 5.19 10.21 6.53
CA GLU A 471 3.95 10.75 7.07
C GLU A 471 4.21 11.93 8.03
N GLN A 472 5.30 11.87 8.81
CA GLN A 472 5.70 12.93 9.73
C GLN A 472 6.52 14.04 9.07
N SER A 473 6.90 13.86 7.80
CA SER A 473 7.75 14.80 7.06
C SER A 473 9.08 15.11 7.76
N LYS A 474 9.60 14.16 8.54
CA LYS A 474 10.65 14.41 9.55
C LYS A 474 11.99 14.83 8.98
N ASP A 475 12.29 14.49 7.73
CA ASP A 475 13.59 14.74 7.11
C ASP A 475 13.49 15.00 5.60
N VAL A 476 12.37 15.55 5.13
CA VAL A 476 12.26 15.96 3.72
C VAL A 476 12.94 17.32 3.57
N PRO A 477 13.91 17.45 2.64
CA PRO A 477 14.78 18.61 2.60
C PRO A 477 14.03 19.84 2.16
N GLN A 478 14.60 21.00 2.49
CA GLN A 478 14.25 22.23 1.79
C GLN A 478 14.76 22.16 0.34
N ALA A 479 14.12 22.91 -0.56
CA ALA A 479 14.56 23.01 -1.95
C ALA A 479 16.08 23.25 -2.07
N GLY A 480 16.84 22.25 -2.54
CA GLY A 480 18.29 22.31 -2.73
C GLY A 480 19.13 21.38 -1.83
N GLU A 481 18.55 20.76 -0.80
CA GLU A 481 19.24 19.78 0.06
C GLU A 481 18.93 18.33 -0.35
N GLN A 482 19.86 17.39 -0.22
CA GLN A 482 19.59 15.97 -0.42
C GLN A 482 19.19 15.30 0.91
N PRO A 483 18.04 14.62 1.00
CA PRO A 483 17.65 13.95 2.23
C PRO A 483 18.36 12.61 2.29
N ASP A 484 19.47 12.58 3.00
CA ASP A 484 20.20 11.35 3.27
C ASP A 484 19.51 10.53 4.37
N ALA A 485 18.68 11.12 5.24
CA ALA A 485 18.06 10.44 6.38
C ALA A 485 17.07 9.35 5.97
N LEU A 486 16.16 9.63 5.04
CA LEU A 486 15.17 8.64 4.57
C LEU A 486 15.88 7.48 3.83
N ALA A 487 16.88 7.79 2.99
CA ALA A 487 17.70 6.80 2.31
C ALA A 487 18.52 5.96 3.30
N ARG A 488 19.13 6.58 4.31
CA ARG A 488 19.82 5.89 5.40
C ARG A 488 18.89 4.98 6.17
N GLN A 489 17.65 5.39 6.42
CA GLN A 489 16.65 4.55 7.07
C GLN A 489 16.37 3.30 6.22
N TYR A 490 16.14 3.47 4.92
CA TYR A 490 15.95 2.34 4.00
C TYR A 490 17.17 1.40 4.01
N LEU A 491 18.38 1.94 3.78
CA LEU A 491 19.63 1.17 3.75
C LEU A 491 19.94 0.50 5.09
N ARG A 492 19.55 1.10 6.22
CA ARG A 492 19.72 0.51 7.56
C ARG A 492 18.80 -0.69 7.76
N TYR A 493 17.57 -0.63 7.26
CA TYR A 493 16.57 -1.67 7.48
C TYR A 493 16.62 -2.79 6.45
N MET A 494 16.99 -2.48 5.20
CA MET A 494 16.96 -3.44 4.10
C MET A 494 18.30 -4.13 3.84
N ASN A 495 19.32 -3.92 4.67
CA ASN A 495 20.67 -4.47 4.42
C ASN A 495 20.89 -5.93 4.84
N PHE A 496 19.85 -6.68 5.19
CA PHE A 496 20.04 -8.06 5.64
C PHE A 496 20.03 -8.98 4.42
N ALA A 497 21.15 -9.67 4.21
CA ALA A 497 21.37 -10.59 3.09
C ALA A 497 20.79 -11.97 3.38
N PHE A 498 20.15 -12.56 2.36
CA PHE A 498 19.57 -13.90 2.37
C PHE A 498 20.13 -14.73 1.22
N SER A 499 20.60 -15.93 1.54
CA SER A 499 21.17 -16.89 0.62
C SER A 499 21.12 -18.30 1.21
N SER A 500 21.50 -19.30 0.41
CA SER A 500 21.75 -20.66 0.89
C SER A 500 22.89 -20.76 1.92
N GLU A 501 23.76 -19.74 2.01
CA GLU A 501 24.91 -19.71 2.93
C GLU A 501 24.72 -18.78 4.14
N GLY A 502 23.56 -18.12 4.28
CA GLY A 502 23.30 -17.17 5.37
C GLY A 502 21.90 -16.57 5.30
N TRP A 503 21.23 -16.38 6.45
CA TRP A 503 19.81 -16.03 6.53
C TRP A 503 19.56 -14.81 7.41
N GLY A 504 19.72 -13.61 6.84
CA GLY A 504 19.46 -12.35 7.53
C GLY A 504 20.71 -11.76 8.17
N GLU A 505 21.86 -11.88 7.52
CA GLU A 505 23.11 -11.26 7.97
C GLU A 505 23.21 -9.81 7.51
N THR A 506 23.63 -8.92 8.42
CA THR A 506 23.80 -7.49 8.09
C THR A 506 24.91 -7.30 7.06
N ALA A 507 24.61 -6.60 5.97
CA ALA A 507 25.51 -6.40 4.85
C ALA A 507 25.36 -5.01 4.19
N PRO A 508 25.43 -3.89 4.95
CA PRO A 508 25.18 -2.55 4.41
C PRO A 508 26.15 -2.14 3.31
N GLN A 509 27.43 -2.49 3.42
CA GLN A 509 28.42 -2.19 2.37
C GLN A 509 28.20 -3.02 1.12
N ALA A 510 27.74 -4.28 1.25
CA ALA A 510 27.44 -5.14 0.11
C ALA A 510 26.23 -4.60 -0.67
N LEU A 511 25.14 -4.29 0.05
CA LEU A 511 23.95 -3.66 -0.54
C LEU A 511 24.32 -2.35 -1.24
N ALA A 512 25.04 -1.45 -0.55
CA ALA A 512 25.49 -0.20 -1.16
C ALA A 512 26.36 -0.43 -2.40
N SER A 513 27.27 -1.41 -2.38
CA SER A 513 28.08 -1.73 -3.55
C SER A 513 27.22 -2.14 -4.74
N HIS A 514 26.24 -3.02 -4.55
CA HIS A 514 25.32 -3.43 -5.61
C HIS A 514 24.50 -2.23 -6.12
N LEU A 515 24.00 -1.36 -5.24
CA LEU A 515 23.17 -0.23 -5.66
C LEU A 515 23.90 0.81 -6.53
N LYS A 516 25.24 0.91 -6.48
CA LYS A 516 26.01 1.87 -7.30
C LYS A 516 25.75 1.73 -8.81
N SER A 517 25.50 0.50 -9.27
CA SER A 517 25.33 0.18 -10.69
C SER A 517 23.87 -0.10 -11.06
N ASN A 518 22.91 0.18 -10.17
CA ASN A 518 21.51 -0.12 -10.40
C ASN A 518 20.91 0.84 -11.45
N GLN A 519 20.45 0.32 -12.58
CA GLN A 519 19.99 1.14 -13.71
C GLN A 519 18.46 1.27 -13.79
N ALA A 520 17.72 0.31 -13.21
CA ALA A 520 16.27 0.34 -13.14
C ALA A 520 15.76 -0.37 -11.88
N VAL A 521 14.69 0.15 -11.29
CA VAL A 521 13.88 -0.51 -10.26
C VAL A 521 12.58 -0.99 -10.91
N LEU A 522 12.30 -2.28 -10.76
CA LEU A 522 11.14 -2.96 -11.32
C LEU A 522 10.21 -3.42 -10.20
N PHE A 523 8.91 -3.22 -10.39
CA PHE A 523 7.87 -3.66 -9.47
C PHE A 523 6.63 -4.11 -10.23
N SER A 524 5.80 -4.97 -9.66
CA SER A 524 4.58 -5.48 -10.30
C SER A 524 3.30 -4.99 -9.62
N ARG A 525 2.24 -4.91 -10.43
CA ARG A 525 0.86 -4.76 -9.99
C ARG A 525 -0.05 -5.70 -10.76
N ALA A 526 -0.67 -6.65 -10.05
CA ALA A 526 -1.49 -7.71 -10.64
C ALA A 526 -2.96 -7.70 -10.18
N SER A 527 -3.30 -7.03 -9.07
CA SER A 527 -4.68 -6.90 -8.59
C SER A 527 -5.45 -5.82 -9.35
N THR A 528 -6.70 -6.08 -9.72
CA THR A 528 -7.58 -5.03 -10.28
C THR A 528 -8.06 -4.02 -9.22
N LEU A 529 -7.96 -4.38 -7.94
CA LEU A 529 -8.32 -3.52 -6.82
C LEU A 529 -7.21 -2.50 -6.53
N TYR A 530 -5.95 -2.93 -6.51
CA TYR A 530 -4.81 -2.10 -6.08
C TYR A 530 -4.05 -1.46 -7.26
N GLY A 531 -3.91 -0.14 -7.19
CA GLY A 531 -2.91 0.67 -7.88
C GLY A 531 -1.65 0.90 -7.02
N ALA A 532 -0.88 1.93 -7.37
CA ALA A 532 0.35 2.30 -6.67
C ALA A 532 0.09 3.18 -5.44
N LEU A 533 -1.06 3.87 -5.39
CA LEU A 533 -1.44 4.81 -4.32
C LEU A 533 -2.39 4.21 -3.28
N ASP A 534 -2.98 3.02 -3.47
CA ASP A 534 -3.87 2.42 -2.45
C ASP A 534 -3.15 2.01 -1.17
N ASN A 535 -1.84 1.74 -1.24
CA ASN A 535 -1.02 1.43 -0.08
C ASN A 535 0.33 2.15 -0.11
N ASP A 536 0.88 2.31 1.09
CA ASP A 536 2.14 2.96 1.37
C ASP A 536 3.35 2.16 0.88
N ASP A 537 3.14 0.87 0.63
CA ASP A 537 4.19 -0.06 0.33
C ASP A 537 4.96 0.21 -0.96
N THR A 538 4.30 0.71 -2.01
CA THR A 538 4.98 0.95 -3.30
C THR A 538 6.09 1.98 -3.13
N TYR A 539 5.76 3.12 -2.51
CA TYR A 539 6.76 4.15 -2.29
C TYR A 539 7.76 3.74 -1.22
N GLN A 540 7.36 2.92 -0.23
CA GLN A 540 8.28 2.47 0.81
C GLN A 540 9.36 1.54 0.27
N TYR A 541 8.97 0.51 -0.48
CA TYR A 541 9.91 -0.50 -0.96
C TYR A 541 10.53 -0.11 -2.29
N ALA A 542 9.71 0.12 -3.33
CA ALA A 542 10.23 0.43 -4.66
C ALA A 542 10.69 1.90 -4.76
N GLY A 543 9.90 2.85 -4.24
CA GLY A 543 10.34 4.24 -4.12
C GLY A 543 11.55 4.38 -3.18
N GLY A 544 11.56 3.68 -2.05
CA GLY A 544 12.68 3.67 -1.11
C GLY A 544 13.96 3.12 -1.71
N LEU A 545 13.87 2.07 -2.53
CA LEU A 545 15.00 1.54 -3.30
C LEU A 545 15.48 2.52 -4.37
N ASN A 546 14.57 3.21 -5.05
CA ASN A 546 14.90 4.24 -6.02
C ASN A 546 15.68 5.38 -5.36
N MET A 547 15.18 5.90 -4.24
CA MET A 547 15.84 6.90 -3.40
C MET A 547 17.21 6.44 -2.89
N ALA A 548 17.29 5.22 -2.34
CA ALA A 548 18.52 4.66 -1.81
C ALA A 548 19.59 4.52 -2.91
N THR A 549 19.17 4.09 -4.10
CA THR A 549 20.03 4.05 -5.29
C THR A 549 20.52 5.44 -5.65
N ARG A 550 19.65 6.46 -5.67
CA ARG A 550 20.06 7.85 -5.95
C ARG A 550 21.13 8.34 -4.99
N VAL A 551 20.96 8.11 -3.69
CA VAL A 551 21.93 8.56 -2.67
C VAL A 551 23.27 7.82 -2.80
N VAL A 552 23.24 6.54 -3.17
CA VAL A 552 24.46 5.72 -3.28
C VAL A 552 25.21 5.92 -4.60
N SER A 553 24.50 6.03 -5.72
CA SER A 553 25.07 6.14 -7.07
C SER A 553 25.22 7.59 -7.55
N GLY A 554 24.55 8.54 -6.92
CA GLY A 554 24.44 9.94 -7.36
C GLY A 554 23.35 10.19 -8.40
N GLN A 555 22.67 9.17 -8.92
CA GLN A 555 21.61 9.30 -9.92
C GLN A 555 20.42 8.40 -9.61
N ALA A 556 19.20 8.91 -9.75
CA ALA A 556 18.01 8.06 -9.60
C ALA A 556 17.95 7.04 -10.74
N PRO A 557 17.73 5.75 -10.45
CA PRO A 557 17.52 4.77 -11.50
C PRO A 557 16.15 5.01 -12.15
N ARG A 558 15.95 4.41 -13.33
CA ARG A 558 14.60 4.31 -13.91
C ARG A 558 13.67 3.61 -12.93
N PHE A 559 12.41 4.00 -12.90
CA PHE A 559 11.41 3.36 -12.04
C PHE A 559 10.24 2.90 -12.90
N TRP A 560 10.12 1.58 -13.07
CA TRP A 560 9.13 0.95 -13.91
C TRP A 560 8.23 0.00 -13.12
N LEU A 561 6.96 -0.03 -13.52
CA LEU A 561 5.94 -0.95 -13.01
C LEU A 561 5.46 -1.86 -14.14
N HIS A 562 5.41 -3.16 -13.88
CA HIS A 562 4.74 -4.13 -14.74
C HIS A 562 3.24 -4.14 -14.38
N ASN A 563 2.42 -3.62 -15.30
CA ASN A 563 0.97 -3.72 -15.22
C ASN A 563 0.55 -5.12 -15.65
N LEU A 564 0.17 -5.96 -14.69
CA LEU A 564 -0.29 -7.33 -14.91
C LEU A 564 -1.77 -7.51 -14.55
N ARG A 565 -2.50 -6.40 -14.36
CA ARG A 565 -3.88 -6.39 -13.83
C ARG A 565 -4.92 -6.92 -14.81
N ARG A 566 -4.68 -6.77 -16.12
CA ARG A 566 -5.56 -7.21 -17.20
C ARG A 566 -4.83 -8.20 -18.11
N ALA A 567 -5.48 -9.32 -18.43
CA ALA A 567 -4.93 -10.34 -19.31
C ALA A 567 -4.82 -9.81 -20.75
N GLY A 568 -3.68 -10.03 -21.40
CA GLY A 568 -3.43 -9.61 -22.78
C GLY A 568 -3.04 -8.13 -22.94
N GLU A 569 -2.95 -7.38 -21.83
CA GLU A 569 -2.54 -5.97 -21.79
C GLU A 569 -1.29 -5.79 -20.89
N GLU A 570 -0.48 -6.84 -20.75
CA GLU A 570 0.70 -6.83 -19.89
C GLU A 570 1.77 -5.86 -20.41
N GLN A 571 2.09 -4.84 -19.61
CA GLN A 571 2.90 -3.71 -20.04
C GLN A 571 3.87 -3.23 -18.94
N THR A 572 5.11 -2.93 -19.31
CA THR A 572 6.05 -2.12 -18.53
C THR A 572 5.77 -0.61 -18.71
N VAL A 573 5.45 0.08 -17.62
CA VAL A 573 5.09 1.51 -17.55
C VAL A 573 6.07 2.24 -16.64
N ASP A 574 6.48 3.47 -16.96
CA ASP A 574 7.20 4.29 -15.98
C ASP A 574 6.29 4.80 -14.86
N ALA A 575 6.87 5.01 -13.68
CA ALA A 575 6.15 5.42 -12.49
C ALA A 575 5.41 6.76 -12.66
N ARG A 576 5.99 7.74 -13.38
CA ARG A 576 5.30 9.00 -13.69
C ARG A 576 4.02 8.77 -14.47
N THR A 577 4.09 8.04 -15.58
CA THR A 577 2.93 7.73 -16.42
C THR A 577 1.90 6.90 -15.66
N TRP A 578 2.35 5.96 -14.83
CA TRP A 578 1.47 5.19 -13.94
C TRP A 578 0.70 6.12 -12.99
N LEU A 579 1.40 6.98 -12.25
CA LEU A 579 0.80 7.92 -11.29
C LEU A 579 -0.18 8.87 -11.98
N ALA A 580 0.19 9.43 -13.14
CA ALA A 580 -0.70 10.28 -13.91
C ALA A 580 -1.98 9.53 -14.33
N THR A 581 -1.84 8.26 -14.76
CA THR A 581 -2.99 7.43 -15.15
C THR A 581 -3.90 7.17 -13.96
N GLU A 582 -3.32 6.71 -12.84
CA GLU A 582 -4.05 6.35 -11.63
C GLU A 582 -4.77 7.55 -11.01
N LEU A 583 -4.10 8.71 -10.91
CA LEU A 583 -4.70 9.92 -10.36
C LEU A 583 -5.88 10.43 -11.21
N ASN A 584 -5.75 10.41 -12.55
CA ASN A 584 -6.84 10.81 -13.45
C ASN A 584 -7.98 9.77 -13.50
N ALA A 585 -7.69 8.50 -13.23
CA ALA A 585 -8.71 7.46 -13.16
C ALA A 585 -9.43 7.40 -11.80
N ARG A 586 -8.74 7.74 -10.71
CA ARG A 586 -9.22 7.61 -9.32
C ARG A 586 -9.31 8.96 -8.61
N ASN A 587 -8.24 9.41 -7.98
CA ASN A 587 -8.24 10.53 -7.04
C ASN A 587 -8.81 11.84 -7.58
N TRP A 588 -8.74 12.07 -8.88
CA TRP A 588 -9.27 13.28 -9.53
C TRP A 588 -10.54 13.03 -10.34
N ASN A 589 -10.93 11.76 -10.49
CA ASN A 589 -12.10 11.35 -11.24
C ASN A 589 -13.37 11.48 -10.40
N PRO A 590 -14.37 12.27 -10.84
CA PRO A 590 -15.65 12.42 -10.14
C PRO A 590 -16.31 11.09 -9.76
N ARG A 591 -16.24 10.09 -10.63
CA ARG A 591 -16.87 8.77 -10.41
C ARG A 591 -16.29 8.06 -9.19
N TRP A 592 -14.98 8.09 -9.01
CA TRP A 592 -14.31 7.50 -7.85
C TRP A 592 -14.58 8.34 -6.59
N ILE A 593 -14.50 9.67 -6.70
CA ILE A 593 -14.77 10.60 -5.59
C ILE A 593 -16.19 10.39 -5.06
N GLU A 594 -17.20 10.31 -5.92
CA GLU A 594 -18.59 10.03 -5.54
C GLU A 594 -18.74 8.65 -4.86
N GLY A 595 -18.01 7.64 -5.33
CA GLY A 595 -17.95 6.33 -4.67
C GLY A 595 -17.44 6.42 -3.24
N MET A 596 -16.37 7.19 -3.04
CA MET A 596 -15.84 7.47 -1.70
C MET A 596 -16.79 8.35 -0.88
N GLN A 597 -17.48 9.31 -1.49
CA GLN A 597 -18.48 10.13 -0.79
C GLN A 597 -19.64 9.29 -0.24
N ARG A 598 -20.15 8.34 -1.02
CA ARG A 598 -21.16 7.37 -0.56
C ARG A 598 -20.68 6.51 0.60
N SER A 599 -19.36 6.36 0.75
CA SER A 599 -18.72 5.58 1.81
C SER A 599 -18.44 6.40 3.09
N GLY A 600 -18.92 7.64 3.17
CA GLY A 600 -18.91 8.48 4.37
C GLY A 600 -17.52 8.65 4.99
N TYR A 601 -17.41 8.40 6.30
CA TYR A 601 -16.15 8.54 7.06
C TYR A 601 -15.01 7.72 6.44
N ALA A 602 -15.29 6.48 6.05
CA ALA A 602 -14.30 5.56 5.50
C ALA A 602 -13.77 6.06 4.15
N GLY A 603 -14.66 6.56 3.28
CA GLY A 603 -14.26 7.12 1.99
C GLY A 603 -13.47 8.42 2.13
N ALA A 604 -13.86 9.31 3.06
CA ALA A 604 -13.08 10.50 3.36
C ALA A 604 -11.67 10.16 3.87
N ARG A 605 -11.54 9.13 4.70
CA ARG A 605 -10.25 8.62 5.17
C ARG A 605 -9.42 8.04 4.02
N GLU A 606 -10.04 7.34 3.07
CA GLU A 606 -9.35 6.78 1.90
C GLU A 606 -8.80 7.87 0.98
N MET A 607 -9.60 8.89 0.69
CA MET A 607 -9.15 10.09 -0.03
C MET A 607 -7.91 10.72 0.60
N PHE A 608 -7.92 10.88 1.93
CA PHE A 608 -6.77 11.41 2.65
C PHE A 608 -5.54 10.49 2.56
N LYS A 609 -5.71 9.17 2.76
CA LYS A 609 -4.62 8.20 2.70
C LYS A 609 -3.91 8.19 1.35
N GLU A 610 -4.64 8.16 0.24
CA GLU A 610 -4.01 8.12 -1.09
C GLU A 610 -3.22 9.42 -1.38
N ILE A 611 -3.63 10.56 -0.82
CA ILE A 611 -2.87 11.82 -0.88
C ILE A 611 -1.59 11.75 -0.03
N GLU A 612 -1.61 11.08 1.12
CA GLU A 612 -0.40 10.79 1.90
C GLU A 612 0.54 9.85 1.14
N HIS A 613 0.01 8.84 0.44
CA HIS A 613 0.83 7.94 -0.37
C HIS A 613 1.43 8.65 -1.60
N LEU A 614 0.69 9.58 -2.22
CA LEU A 614 1.21 10.45 -3.27
C LEU A 614 2.40 11.27 -2.76
N TYR A 615 2.34 11.76 -1.52
CA TYR A 615 3.48 12.41 -0.88
C TYR A 615 4.64 11.45 -0.62
N GLY A 616 4.37 10.18 -0.33
CA GLY A 616 5.40 9.14 -0.26
C GLY A 616 6.21 9.03 -1.55
N PHE A 617 5.59 9.12 -2.72
CA PHE A 617 6.30 9.23 -4.00
C PHE A 617 7.08 10.54 -4.14
N GLN A 618 6.57 11.67 -3.64
CA GLN A 618 7.32 12.93 -3.61
C GLN A 618 8.58 12.85 -2.74
N ALA A 619 8.52 12.14 -1.62
CA ALA A 619 9.65 11.98 -0.71
C ALA A 619 10.70 11.00 -1.26
N THR A 620 10.25 9.91 -1.91
CA THR A 620 11.12 8.79 -2.30
C THR A 620 11.50 8.80 -3.78
N SER A 621 10.70 9.40 -4.65
CA SER A 621 10.95 9.45 -6.10
C SER A 621 10.48 10.79 -6.69
N PRO A 622 10.98 11.94 -6.19
CA PRO A 622 10.61 13.28 -6.65
C PRO A 622 10.76 13.47 -8.18
N GLU A 623 11.67 12.74 -8.83
CA GLU A 623 11.84 12.75 -10.29
C GLU A 623 10.57 12.30 -11.03
N GLN A 624 9.75 11.47 -10.40
CA GLN A 624 8.49 10.97 -10.98
C GLN A 624 7.32 11.93 -10.71
N MET A 625 7.53 12.96 -9.88
CA MET A 625 6.48 13.82 -9.34
C MET A 625 6.46 15.18 -10.03
N SER A 626 5.49 15.37 -10.92
CA SER A 626 5.23 16.68 -11.53
C SER A 626 4.58 17.62 -10.51
N GLY A 627 5.02 18.87 -10.44
CA GLY A 627 4.34 19.89 -9.62
C GLY A 627 2.85 20.07 -9.97
N SER A 628 2.48 19.76 -11.22
CA SER A 628 1.08 19.75 -11.67
C SER A 628 0.20 18.75 -10.89
N PHE A 629 0.77 17.67 -10.34
CA PHE A 629 0.02 16.72 -9.51
C PHE A 629 -0.51 17.39 -8.23
N TRP A 630 0.30 18.25 -7.62
CA TRP A 630 -0.10 18.99 -6.41
C TRP A 630 -1.11 20.07 -6.70
N GLN A 631 -0.94 20.82 -7.79
CA GLN A 631 -1.94 21.79 -8.25
C GLN A 631 -3.28 21.11 -8.48
N ASN A 632 -3.29 20.01 -9.24
CA ASN A 632 -4.54 19.33 -9.58
C ASN A 632 -5.23 18.71 -8.36
N THR A 633 -4.44 18.27 -7.37
CA THR A 633 -4.98 17.80 -6.08
C THR A 633 -5.62 18.94 -5.29
N TYR A 634 -5.01 20.12 -5.25
CA TYR A 634 -5.64 21.32 -4.68
C TYR A 634 -6.93 21.67 -5.42
N ASP A 635 -6.89 21.71 -6.76
CA ASP A 635 -8.03 22.08 -7.59
C ASP A 635 -9.23 21.14 -7.34
N VAL A 636 -8.98 19.84 -7.17
CA VAL A 636 -10.04 18.84 -6.91
C VAL A 636 -10.56 18.93 -5.48
N TYR A 637 -9.69 18.89 -4.48
CA TYR A 637 -10.10 18.66 -3.09
C TYR A 637 -10.33 19.93 -2.28
N VAL A 638 -9.79 21.07 -2.72
CA VAL A 638 -9.89 22.35 -2.01
C VAL A 638 -10.67 23.38 -2.82
N ALA A 639 -10.32 23.57 -4.10
CA ALA A 639 -11.05 24.49 -4.97
C ALA A 639 -12.35 23.87 -5.52
N ASP A 640 -12.58 22.58 -5.29
CA ASP A 640 -13.75 21.82 -5.74
C ASP A 640 -14.07 22.04 -7.23
N LYS A 641 -13.04 21.91 -8.08
CA LYS A 641 -13.15 22.15 -9.53
C LYS A 641 -14.20 21.25 -10.22
N ASN A 642 -14.57 20.14 -9.57
CA ASN A 642 -15.54 19.16 -10.05
C ASN A 642 -16.96 19.47 -9.54
N GLY A 643 -17.13 20.40 -8.59
CA GLY A 643 -18.43 20.80 -8.05
C GLY A 643 -19.13 19.70 -7.25
N LEU A 644 -18.36 18.93 -6.47
CA LEU A 644 -18.82 17.75 -5.73
C LEU A 644 -19.17 18.04 -4.26
N ASP A 645 -19.22 19.32 -3.86
CA ASP A 645 -19.57 19.76 -2.50
C ASP A 645 -18.61 19.17 -1.44
N MET A 646 -17.30 19.19 -1.77
CA MET A 646 -16.25 18.58 -0.96
C MET A 646 -16.23 19.15 0.47
N ASP A 647 -16.50 20.45 0.62
CA ASP A 647 -16.55 21.13 1.91
C ASP A 647 -17.61 20.56 2.82
N ARG A 648 -18.84 20.40 2.32
CA ARG A 648 -19.94 19.81 3.09
C ARG A 648 -19.67 18.34 3.37
N PHE A 649 -19.20 17.60 2.37
CA PHE A 649 -18.91 16.17 2.51
C PHE A 649 -17.95 15.91 3.68
N PHE A 650 -16.80 16.57 3.69
CA PHE A 650 -15.83 16.39 4.76
C PHE A 650 -16.32 16.90 6.11
N ALA A 651 -17.01 18.05 6.15
CA ALA A 651 -17.56 18.57 7.39
C ALA A 651 -18.56 17.61 8.07
N GLN A 652 -19.35 16.88 7.27
CA GLN A 652 -20.33 15.93 7.77
C GLN A 652 -19.73 14.55 8.11
N ASN A 653 -18.75 14.10 7.32
CA ASN A 653 -18.31 12.70 7.38
C ASN A 653 -16.96 12.52 8.08
N ASN A 654 -15.99 13.41 7.85
CA ASN A 654 -14.67 13.32 8.48
C ASN A 654 -13.88 14.64 8.32
N PRO A 655 -14.06 15.62 9.23
CA PRO A 655 -13.32 16.88 9.15
C PRO A 655 -11.80 16.68 9.33
N HIS A 656 -11.40 15.65 10.07
CA HIS A 656 -9.98 15.33 10.30
C HIS A 656 -9.25 14.83 9.04
N ALA A 657 -9.94 14.09 8.16
CA ALA A 657 -9.38 13.73 6.86
C ALA A 657 -9.10 14.99 6.02
N ARG A 658 -10.02 15.97 6.03
CA ARG A 658 -9.80 17.25 5.33
C ARG A 658 -8.66 18.05 5.93
N GLN A 659 -8.54 18.09 7.26
CA GLN A 659 -7.37 18.68 7.92
C GLN A 659 -6.10 17.98 7.44
N GLY A 660 -6.08 16.66 7.33
CA GLY A 660 -4.96 15.90 6.78
C GLY A 660 -4.57 16.32 5.36
N ILE A 661 -5.55 16.43 4.45
CA ILE A 661 -5.33 16.88 3.07
C ILE A 661 -4.76 18.30 3.03
N LEU A 662 -5.36 19.24 3.77
CA LEU A 662 -4.89 20.62 3.83
C LEU A 662 -3.48 20.74 4.43
N ALA A 663 -3.22 20.01 5.52
CA ALA A 663 -1.89 19.94 6.13
C ALA A 663 -0.87 19.41 5.13
N ARG A 664 -1.21 18.36 4.36
CA ARG A 664 -0.29 17.80 3.38
C ARG A 664 0.03 18.78 2.24
N LEU A 665 -0.97 19.45 1.68
CA LEU A 665 -0.76 20.46 0.64
C LEU A 665 0.08 21.64 1.17
N LEU A 666 -0.18 22.09 2.40
CA LEU A 666 0.61 23.15 3.05
C LEU A 666 2.04 22.70 3.40
N GLU A 667 2.26 21.42 3.64
CA GLU A 667 3.60 20.86 3.87
C GLU A 667 4.41 20.76 2.58
N VAL A 668 3.79 20.30 1.49
CA VAL A 668 4.36 20.35 0.14
C VAL A 668 4.77 21.78 -0.20
N ASP A 669 3.90 22.75 0.12
CA ASP A 669 4.19 24.17 -0.03
C ASP A 669 5.39 24.58 0.80
N ARG A 670 5.40 24.28 2.10
CA ARG A 670 6.45 24.68 3.04
C ARG A 670 7.83 24.19 2.58
N GLN A 671 7.92 22.92 2.20
CA GLN A 671 9.15 22.25 1.74
C GLN A 671 9.62 22.77 0.39
N GLY A 672 8.70 23.32 -0.41
CA GLY A 672 8.99 23.87 -1.74
C GLY A 672 9.06 22.83 -2.83
N SER A 673 8.58 21.60 -2.59
CA SER A 673 8.38 20.58 -3.64
C SER A 673 7.38 21.06 -4.70
N TYR A 674 6.40 21.87 -4.28
CA TYR A 674 5.56 22.69 -5.14
C TYR A 674 5.18 23.95 -4.37
N ARG A 675 5.05 25.11 -5.04
CA ARG A 675 4.67 26.37 -4.40
C ARG A 675 3.32 26.83 -4.91
N PHE A 676 2.33 26.90 -4.02
CA PHE A 676 1.01 27.41 -4.35
C PHE A 676 1.01 28.94 -4.38
N THR A 677 0.04 29.53 -5.08
CA THR A 677 -0.13 30.98 -5.13
C THR A 677 -0.38 31.55 -3.72
N PRO A 678 -0.08 32.84 -3.47
CA PRO A 678 -0.40 33.47 -2.19
C PRO A 678 -1.87 33.34 -1.78
N ALA A 679 -2.80 33.40 -2.75
CA ALA A 679 -4.23 33.29 -2.50
C ALA A 679 -4.63 31.87 -2.06
N GLU A 680 -4.16 30.83 -2.76
CA GLU A 680 -4.44 29.43 -2.42
C GLU A 680 -3.87 29.07 -1.04
N ARG A 681 -2.66 29.54 -0.71
CA ARG A 681 -2.06 29.34 0.62
C ARG A 681 -2.87 30.00 1.73
N ALA A 682 -3.34 31.23 1.50
CA ALA A 682 -4.19 31.94 2.46
C ALA A 682 -5.52 31.19 2.66
N ASP A 683 -6.14 30.71 1.59
CA ASP A 683 -7.38 29.96 1.64
C ASP A 683 -7.24 28.61 2.38
N MET A 684 -6.20 27.83 2.07
CA MET A 684 -5.91 26.58 2.78
C MET A 684 -5.64 26.81 4.28
N ALA A 685 -4.84 27.82 4.63
CA ALA A 685 -4.55 28.15 6.02
C ALA A 685 -5.81 28.57 6.78
N ARG A 686 -6.67 29.39 6.14
CA ARG A 686 -7.97 29.78 6.70
C ARG A 686 -8.84 28.57 6.98
N ARG A 687 -9.06 27.71 5.98
CA ARG A 687 -9.89 26.49 6.09
C ARG A 687 -9.35 25.54 7.16
N TYR A 688 -8.03 25.41 7.28
CA TYR A 688 -7.41 24.57 8.31
C TYR A 688 -7.65 25.12 9.72
N VAL A 689 -7.42 26.42 9.93
CA VAL A 689 -7.65 27.09 11.22
C VAL A 689 -9.12 27.00 11.63
N GLU A 690 -10.04 27.29 10.71
CA GLU A 690 -11.49 27.18 10.95
C GLU A 690 -11.90 25.76 11.33
N SER A 691 -11.37 24.73 10.64
CA SER A 691 -11.68 23.34 10.96
C SER A 691 -11.10 22.93 12.31
N VAL A 692 -9.88 23.33 12.68
CA VAL A 692 -9.31 22.97 13.98
C VAL A 692 -10.06 23.64 15.14
N ASN A 693 -10.47 24.90 14.97
CA ASN A 693 -11.27 25.59 15.99
C ASN A 693 -12.64 24.94 16.17
N ARG A 694 -13.29 24.55 15.07
CA ARG A 694 -14.62 23.92 15.10
C ARG A 694 -14.59 22.46 15.56
N ASP A 695 -13.71 21.65 14.99
CA ASP A 695 -13.75 20.19 15.05
C ASP A 695 -12.65 19.59 15.95
N GLY A 696 -11.72 20.43 16.44
CA GLY A 696 -10.52 19.96 17.12
C GLY A 696 -9.43 19.48 16.16
N LEU A 697 -8.23 19.28 16.69
CA LEU A 697 -7.07 18.86 15.90
C LEU A 697 -7.12 17.35 15.61
N SER A 698 -6.95 16.96 14.35
CA SER A 698 -6.87 15.56 13.90
C SER A 698 -5.76 14.76 14.57
N CYS A 699 -4.68 15.43 14.97
CA CYS A 699 -3.51 14.85 15.63
C CYS A 699 -2.90 13.64 14.89
N SER A 700 -2.84 13.75 13.57
CA SER A 700 -2.15 12.82 12.68
C SER A 700 -0.61 12.95 12.73
N ALA A 701 0.09 12.03 12.07
CA ALA A 701 1.54 12.08 11.87
C ALA A 701 2.01 13.40 11.24
N ASN A 702 1.26 13.95 10.28
CA ASN A 702 1.60 15.21 9.62
C ASN A 702 1.12 16.46 10.38
N SER A 703 0.35 16.34 11.47
CA SER A 703 -0.07 17.49 12.30
C SER A 703 0.64 17.47 13.65
N CYS A 704 0.16 16.67 14.60
CA CYS A 704 0.80 16.50 15.91
C CYS A 704 2.24 15.95 15.82
N GLY A 705 2.52 15.14 14.80
CA GLY A 705 3.86 14.64 14.54
C GLY A 705 4.79 15.63 13.84
N ASN A 706 4.29 16.80 13.41
CA ASN A 706 5.03 17.82 12.68
C ASN A 706 4.77 19.25 13.24
N PRO A 707 5.39 19.61 14.38
CA PRO A 707 5.20 20.93 15.00
C PRO A 707 5.72 22.08 14.13
N VAL A 708 6.68 21.83 13.24
CA VAL A 708 7.21 22.82 12.29
C VAL A 708 6.15 23.22 11.26
N LEU A 709 5.38 22.26 10.75
CA LEU A 709 4.24 22.56 9.89
C LEU A 709 3.18 23.36 10.66
N MET A 710 2.85 22.99 11.89
CA MET A 710 1.85 23.73 12.67
C MET A 710 2.26 25.20 12.89
N GLN A 711 3.55 25.46 13.13
CA GLN A 711 4.13 26.81 13.15
C GLN A 711 3.96 27.54 11.81
N TYR A 712 4.24 26.85 10.70
CA TYR A 712 4.09 27.40 9.36
C TYR A 712 2.66 27.82 9.05
N ILE A 713 1.68 26.97 9.39
CA ILE A 713 0.24 27.24 9.20
C ILE A 713 -0.19 28.44 10.04
N ALA A 714 0.22 28.53 11.31
CA ALA A 714 -0.07 29.69 12.15
C ALA A 714 0.49 30.99 11.55
N GLY A 715 1.73 30.95 11.05
CA GLY A 715 2.36 32.09 10.37
C GLY A 715 1.67 32.48 9.05
N LEU A 716 1.16 31.50 8.28
CA LEU A 716 0.33 31.78 7.11
C LEU A 716 -0.98 32.44 7.50
N GLY A 717 -1.65 31.99 8.56
CA GLY A 717 -2.87 32.60 9.08
C GLY A 717 -2.67 34.08 9.46
N GLN A 718 -1.53 34.41 10.07
CA GLN A 718 -1.16 35.80 10.36
C GLN A 718 -0.97 36.63 9.08
N ARG A 719 -0.21 36.11 8.10
CA ARG A 719 0.01 36.79 6.81
C ARG A 719 -1.29 36.97 6.02
N ALA A 720 -2.21 36.02 6.13
CA ALA A 720 -3.54 36.06 5.54
C ALA A 720 -4.51 36.99 6.29
N ARG A 721 -4.09 37.63 7.38
CA ARG A 721 -4.90 38.53 8.22
C ARG A 721 -6.18 37.87 8.75
N LEU A 722 -6.09 36.61 9.16
CA LEU A 722 -7.19 35.94 9.85
C LEU A 722 -7.54 36.65 11.17
N PRO A 723 -8.80 36.58 11.64
CA PRO A 723 -9.21 37.19 12.90
C PRO A 723 -8.32 36.76 14.08
N THR A 724 -7.89 37.72 14.89
CA THR A 724 -6.93 37.49 15.99
C THR A 724 -7.47 36.50 17.02
N ASP A 725 -8.77 36.53 17.28
CA ASP A 725 -9.48 35.59 18.15
C ASP A 725 -9.45 34.16 17.60
N ALA A 726 -9.65 33.98 16.29
CA ALA A 726 -9.55 32.67 15.64
C ALA A 726 -8.12 32.10 15.71
N LEU A 727 -7.10 32.93 15.49
CA LEU A 727 -5.68 32.51 15.62
C LEU A 727 -5.28 32.19 17.06
N ARG A 728 -5.85 32.92 18.03
CA ARG A 728 -5.66 32.62 19.46
C ARG A 728 -6.30 31.29 19.83
N GLU A 729 -7.56 31.06 19.45
CA GLU A 729 -8.23 29.78 19.70
C GLU A 729 -7.44 28.62 19.07
N PHE A 730 -6.99 28.78 17.84
CA PHE A 730 -6.17 27.78 17.16
C PHE A 730 -4.90 27.45 17.96
N SER A 731 -4.20 28.47 18.45
CA SER A 731 -3.00 28.31 19.26
C SER A 731 -3.30 27.58 20.59
N GLU A 732 -4.43 27.88 21.24
CA GLU A 732 -4.88 27.19 22.46
C GLU A 732 -5.21 25.71 22.21
N ARG A 733 -5.85 25.41 21.08
CA ARG A 733 -6.12 24.02 20.65
C ARG A 733 -4.83 23.25 20.38
N LEU A 734 -3.86 23.86 19.70
CA LEU A 734 -2.54 23.26 19.46
C LEU A 734 -1.81 22.97 20.77
N ALA A 735 -1.79 23.93 21.71
CA ALA A 735 -1.14 23.74 23.01
C ALA A 735 -1.78 22.60 23.82
N THR A 736 -3.11 22.51 23.79
CA THR A 736 -3.85 21.43 24.47
C THR A 736 -3.54 20.06 23.86
N ALA A 737 -3.45 19.97 22.53
CA ALA A 737 -3.22 18.71 21.83
C ALA A 737 -1.75 18.25 21.86
N MET A 738 -0.80 19.17 22.03
CA MET A 738 0.64 18.90 21.95
C MET A 738 1.42 19.48 23.16
N PRO A 739 1.10 19.07 24.40
CA PRO A 739 1.71 19.65 25.59
C PRO A 739 3.24 19.47 25.57
N GLY A 740 3.98 20.58 25.72
CA GLY A 740 5.44 20.58 25.72
C GLY A 740 6.11 20.42 24.34
N ARG A 741 5.34 20.41 23.25
CA ARG A 741 5.82 20.45 21.85
C ARG A 741 5.27 21.67 21.09
N GLU A 742 4.90 22.70 21.84
CA GLU A 742 4.26 23.90 21.33
C GLU A 742 5.17 24.67 20.36
N PRO A 743 4.60 25.29 19.30
CA PRO A 743 5.22 26.39 18.59
C PRO A 743 5.84 27.41 19.55
N ALA A 744 7.13 27.75 19.38
CA ALA A 744 7.70 28.87 20.12
C ALA A 744 6.84 30.12 19.86
N ALA A 745 6.38 30.79 20.92
CA ALA A 745 5.55 31.98 20.77
C ALA A 745 6.27 33.00 19.89
N VAL A 746 5.70 33.29 18.71
CA VAL A 746 6.17 34.38 17.86
C VAL A 746 5.92 35.67 18.64
N SER A 747 6.99 36.24 19.18
CA SER A 747 6.94 37.47 19.98
C SER A 747 6.62 38.67 19.09
N GLY A 748 5.36 38.80 18.69
CA GLY A 748 4.78 40.02 18.14
C GLY A 748 4.20 40.88 19.27
N ARG A 749 5.06 41.44 20.13
CA ARG A 749 4.65 42.48 21.09
C ARG A 749 5.40 43.76 20.75
N ALA A 750 4.80 44.57 19.88
CA ALA A 750 4.93 46.02 20.05
C ALA A 750 4.12 46.37 21.31
N ALA A 751 4.79 46.97 22.28
CA ALA A 751 4.24 47.30 23.59
C ALA A 751 3.06 48.27 23.47
N VAL A 752 1.94 47.94 24.11
CA VAL A 752 0.93 48.93 24.52
C VAL A 752 0.66 48.68 26.00
N ALA A 753 0.81 49.76 26.76
CA ALA A 753 0.89 49.82 28.20
C ALA A 753 -0.39 49.37 28.92
N ASP A 754 -0.19 48.83 30.12
CA ASP A 754 -1.21 48.39 31.08
C ASP A 754 -2.16 49.52 31.51
N LEU A 755 -3.45 49.18 31.61
CA LEU A 755 -4.38 49.82 32.52
C LEU A 755 -5.04 48.75 33.43
N PRO A 756 -5.28 49.04 34.72
CA PRO A 756 -5.45 48.02 35.75
C PRO A 756 -6.85 47.40 35.77
N ARG A 757 -6.88 46.07 35.97
CA ARG A 757 -8.08 45.27 36.23
C ARG A 757 -8.67 45.57 37.61
N ALA A 758 -9.97 45.82 37.67
CA ALA A 758 -10.78 45.73 38.90
C ALA A 758 -11.33 44.30 39.08
N SER A 759 -11.43 43.87 40.34
CA SER A 759 -11.66 42.49 40.79
C SER A 759 -13.10 42.20 41.24
N ALA A 760 -13.60 41.01 40.82
CA ALA A 760 -14.58 40.09 41.47
C ALA A 760 -16.03 40.62 41.72
N PRO A 761 -17.10 39.77 41.87
CA PRO A 761 -17.10 38.37 42.35
C PRO A 761 -18.08 37.39 41.66
N ALA A 762 -18.01 36.12 42.07
CA ALA A 762 -19.05 35.08 41.94
C ALA A 762 -19.33 34.52 43.36
N PRO A 763 -20.31 33.62 43.63
CA PRO A 763 -21.48 33.14 42.86
C PRO A 763 -22.81 33.12 43.69
N ALA A 764 -23.94 32.69 43.10
CA ALA A 764 -25.11 32.21 43.86
C ALA A 764 -25.91 31.12 43.11
N ALA A 765 -26.59 30.27 43.89
CA ALA A 765 -27.02 28.90 43.59
C ALA A 765 -28.38 28.73 42.86
N ARG A 766 -28.60 27.48 42.41
CA ARG A 766 -29.74 26.91 41.64
C ARG A 766 -31.10 26.89 42.35
N ALA A 767 -32.17 26.83 41.54
CA ALA A 767 -33.45 26.16 41.82
C ALA A 767 -34.16 25.73 40.50
N PRO A 768 -35.14 24.77 40.51
CA PRO A 768 -35.32 23.75 39.47
C PRO A 768 -36.43 24.01 38.43
N ALA A 769 -36.42 23.16 37.38
CA ALA A 769 -37.22 23.22 36.15
C ALA A 769 -38.65 22.65 36.27
N PRO A 770 -39.51 22.94 35.25
CA PRO A 770 -40.56 22.03 34.82
C PRO A 770 -40.39 21.55 33.35
N GLN A 771 -40.83 20.33 33.09
CA GLN A 771 -40.98 19.64 31.79
C GLN A 771 -42.48 19.30 31.60
N PRO A 772 -42.99 18.75 30.46
CA PRO A 772 -42.45 18.60 29.08
C PRO A 772 -43.53 18.82 27.97
N ALA A 773 -43.16 18.61 26.69
CA ALA A 773 -44.03 17.90 25.72
C ALA A 773 -43.15 17.13 24.69
N PRO A 774 -43.51 15.90 24.25
CA PRO A 774 -42.62 15.04 23.45
C PRO A 774 -42.99 15.02 21.94
N ALA A 775 -41.97 14.88 21.09
CA ALA A 775 -42.05 14.33 19.74
C ALA A 775 -40.64 13.98 19.23
N PRO A 776 -40.50 13.18 18.15
CA PRO A 776 -40.79 11.76 17.98
C PRO A 776 -39.53 10.89 18.17
N ARG A 777 -39.69 9.55 18.20
CA ARG A 777 -38.61 8.58 18.40
C ARG A 777 -37.59 8.58 17.24
N PRO A 778 -36.28 8.72 17.49
CA PRO A 778 -35.26 8.34 16.52
C PRO A 778 -35.04 6.81 16.54
N ALA A 779 -35.13 6.19 15.36
CA ALA A 779 -34.68 4.83 15.10
C ALA A 779 -33.15 4.84 14.95
N SER A 780 -32.45 4.87 16.06
CA SER A 780 -31.10 4.33 16.19
C SER A 780 -30.76 4.27 17.68
N GLU A 781 -30.42 3.10 18.18
CA GLU A 781 -29.79 2.99 19.50
C GLU A 781 -28.51 3.83 19.47
N ARG A 782 -28.45 4.84 20.33
CA ARG A 782 -27.15 5.45 20.69
C ARG A 782 -26.34 4.36 21.38
N VAL A 783 -25.36 3.82 20.68
CA VAL A 783 -24.27 3.08 21.32
C VAL A 783 -23.45 4.10 22.10
N THR A 784 -23.54 4.07 23.42
CA THR A 784 -22.69 4.88 24.29
C THR A 784 -21.40 4.11 24.57
N GLY A 785 -20.26 4.64 24.13
CA GLY A 785 -18.94 4.23 24.59
C GLY A 785 -18.50 5.01 25.82
N GLN A 786 -17.55 4.47 26.58
CA GLN A 786 -16.89 5.22 27.67
C GLN A 786 -15.68 5.97 27.10
N LEU A 787 -15.50 7.23 27.51
CA LEU A 787 -14.29 7.98 27.24
C LEU A 787 -13.16 7.41 28.12
N LEU A 788 -12.07 6.92 27.53
CA LEU A 788 -10.87 6.57 28.26
C LEU A 788 -10.15 7.85 28.72
N GLU A 789 -10.45 8.30 29.93
CA GLU A 789 -9.65 9.33 30.60
C GLU A 789 -8.31 8.73 31.02
N SER A 790 -7.20 9.28 30.52
CA SER A 790 -5.87 8.95 31.04
C SER A 790 -5.76 9.49 32.47
N ARG A 791 -5.93 8.61 33.46
CA ARG A 791 -5.58 8.92 34.85
C ARG A 791 -4.18 8.39 35.11
N VAL A 792 -3.26 9.28 35.45
CA VAL A 792 -1.99 8.89 36.05
C VAL A 792 -2.31 8.30 37.42
N ILE A 793 -2.40 6.97 37.48
CA ILE A 793 -2.43 6.27 38.77
C ILE A 793 -1.03 6.42 39.34
N LYS A 794 -0.85 7.36 40.28
CA LYS A 794 0.30 7.31 41.18
C LYS A 794 0.13 6.04 42.00
N LEU A 795 0.79 4.97 41.58
CA LEU A 795 0.97 3.79 42.41
C LEU A 795 1.55 4.30 43.74
N ALA A 796 0.87 3.99 44.84
CA ALA A 796 1.42 4.25 46.16
C ALA A 796 2.81 3.61 46.21
N ALA A 797 3.78 4.33 46.79
CA ALA A 797 5.10 3.75 47.00
C ALA A 797 4.91 2.38 47.68
N PRO A 798 5.60 1.32 47.20
CA PRO A 798 5.49 0.02 47.84
C PRO A 798 5.78 0.21 49.33
N ALA A 799 4.89 -0.31 50.18
CA ALA A 799 5.15 -0.33 51.61
C ALA A 799 6.55 -0.93 51.82
N PRO A 800 7.44 -0.29 52.59
CA PRO A 800 8.72 -0.90 52.90
C PRO A 800 8.45 -2.29 53.50
N LEU A 801 9.17 -3.30 53.01
CA LEU A 801 9.13 -4.66 53.58
C LEU A 801 9.77 -4.63 54.97
N THR A 802 9.07 -4.04 55.94
CA THR A 802 9.39 -4.15 57.36
C THR A 802 8.61 -5.33 57.90
N GLY A 803 9.30 -6.44 58.13
CA GLY A 803 8.67 -7.59 58.80
C GLY A 803 9.37 -8.93 58.69
N LEU A 804 10.43 -9.10 57.89
CA LEU A 804 11.18 -10.36 57.89
C LEU A 804 12.32 -10.26 58.91
N ALA A 805 12.20 -11.01 60.01
CA ALA A 805 13.32 -11.19 60.94
C ALA A 805 14.53 -11.74 60.17
N PRO A 806 15.79 -11.40 60.54
CA PRO A 806 17.00 -11.78 59.80
C PRO A 806 17.12 -13.28 59.51
N ARG A 807 16.51 -14.12 60.35
CA ARG A 807 16.42 -15.58 60.15
C ARG A 807 15.55 -15.97 58.95
N GLU A 808 14.43 -15.29 58.71
CA GLU A 808 13.52 -15.63 57.62
C GLU A 808 14.07 -15.18 56.27
N ALA A 809 14.82 -14.07 56.23
CA ALA A 809 15.55 -13.65 55.03
C ALA A 809 16.63 -14.68 54.62
N LEU A 810 17.33 -15.28 55.58
CA LEU A 810 18.32 -16.34 55.32
C LEU A 810 17.66 -17.63 54.83
N TRP A 811 16.52 -18.04 55.40
CA TRP A 811 15.77 -19.21 54.91
C TRP A 811 15.22 -18.99 53.51
N THR A 812 14.71 -17.80 53.22
CA THR A 812 14.17 -17.48 51.89
C THR A 812 15.28 -17.43 50.84
N ALA A 813 16.46 -16.89 51.18
CA ALA A 813 17.64 -16.91 50.31
C ALA A 813 18.15 -18.34 50.08
N ALA A 814 18.18 -19.19 51.12
CA ALA A 814 18.56 -20.59 51.00
C ALA A 814 17.57 -21.39 50.13
N LEU A 815 16.26 -21.12 50.25
CA LEU A 815 15.22 -21.76 49.45
C LEU A 815 15.33 -21.35 47.97
N MET A 816 15.61 -20.07 47.70
CA MET A 816 15.83 -19.57 46.34
C MET A 816 17.10 -20.17 45.72
N LEU A 817 18.19 -20.29 46.48
CA LEU A 817 19.42 -20.95 46.01
C LEU A 817 19.21 -22.45 45.73
N LEU A 818 18.40 -23.13 46.55
CA LEU A 818 18.00 -24.53 46.32
C LEU A 818 17.14 -24.68 45.06
N LEU A 819 16.20 -23.76 44.80
CA LEU A 819 15.36 -23.77 43.59
C LEU A 819 16.18 -23.49 42.32
N VAL A 820 17.12 -22.55 42.39
CA VAL A 820 18.05 -22.25 41.28
C VAL A 820 18.99 -23.44 41.04
N GLY A 821 19.51 -24.07 42.09
CA GLY A 821 20.34 -25.27 41.99
C GLY A 821 19.59 -26.48 41.42
N ALA A 822 18.33 -26.69 41.81
CA ALA A 822 17.48 -27.75 41.28
C ALA A 822 17.11 -27.51 39.80
N GLY A 823 16.88 -26.25 39.40
CA GLY A 823 16.66 -25.86 38.01
C GLY A 823 17.89 -26.13 37.13
N ALA A 824 19.07 -25.68 37.56
CA ALA A 824 20.33 -25.89 36.85
C ALA A 824 20.71 -27.38 36.74
N GLY A 825 20.45 -28.17 37.78
CA GLY A 825 20.65 -29.63 37.76
C GLY A 825 19.69 -30.36 36.80
N GLY A 826 18.44 -29.89 36.71
CA GLY A 826 17.43 -30.43 35.80
C GLY A 826 17.75 -30.19 34.32
N GLU A 827 18.29 -29.01 33.99
CA GLU A 827 18.75 -28.70 32.62
C GLU A 827 20.01 -29.48 32.23
N TRP A 828 20.96 -29.63 33.16
CA TRP A 828 22.18 -30.41 32.92
C TRP A 828 21.90 -31.90 32.63
N TRP A 829 20.91 -32.48 33.30
CA TRP A 829 20.53 -33.89 33.10
C TRP A 829 19.77 -34.11 31.77
N ARG A 830 18.92 -33.14 31.36
CA ARG A 830 18.21 -33.18 30.06
C ARG A 830 19.16 -33.04 28.87
N GLY A 831 20.28 -32.34 29.04
CA GLY A 831 21.31 -32.16 28.01
C GLY A 831 22.11 -33.43 27.65
N ARG A 832 22.18 -34.43 28.53
CA ARG A 832 22.95 -35.69 28.28
C ARG A 832 22.11 -36.84 27.70
N GLY A 833 20.78 -36.76 27.71
CA GLY A 833 19.90 -37.90 27.42
C GLY A 833 19.57 -38.19 25.95
N ARG A 834 20.06 -37.42 24.97
CA ARG A 834 19.72 -37.62 23.54
C ARG A 834 20.96 -37.69 22.64
N ARG A 835 21.68 -38.81 22.73
CA ARG A 835 22.47 -39.34 21.62
C ARG A 835 22.17 -40.83 21.48
N ARG A 836 21.26 -41.19 20.57
CA ARG A 836 21.17 -42.55 20.01
C ARG A 836 22.06 -42.59 18.77
N PRO A 837 22.94 -43.60 18.60
CA PRO A 837 23.68 -43.78 17.37
C PRO A 837 22.76 -44.37 16.29
N ALA A 838 22.93 -43.90 15.06
CA ALA A 838 22.32 -44.51 13.88
C ALA A 838 23.02 -45.85 13.59
N SER A 839 22.23 -46.91 13.39
CA SER A 839 22.70 -48.16 12.82
C SER A 839 21.76 -48.60 11.70
N ARG A 840 22.35 -48.63 10.50
CA ARG A 840 21.91 -49.22 9.22
C ARG A 840 20.72 -48.61 8.50
#